data_AF-A0A436BYX9-F1
#
_entry.id   AF-A0A436BYX9-F1
#
_cell.length_a   1.000
_cell.length_b   1.000
_cell.length_c   1.000
_cell.angle_alpha   90.00
_cell.angle_beta   90.00
_cell.angle_gamma   90.00
#
_symmetry.space_group_name_H-M   'P 1'
#
loop_
_entity.id
_entity.type
_entity.pdbx_description
1 polymer ?
#
loop_
_entity_poly.entity_id
_entity_poly.type
_entity_poly.pdbx_seq_one_letter_code
_entity_poly.pdbx_strand_id
1 'polypeptide(L)'
;MSRIRGSFVSSLDGGLRRAVHPGGLLALALGLWLGAAQAQETRIIYPGSMAVTGFSGTIIPNFDPPDSEKEGLPPGVDPVDETFIDPTRATLRVFDVSHLGGPASGQLVNTPPPFEVTAEQIGQVFGVTYDDGVRDGVPSGIPNLYAGATSLHGIRIVTPDADDDGRPERQRRGAAGATFMDGQFGTENGGGPGTVWKIDGITGQVSKFADIDTNSGPGIGNLTFDATHREFFASDLDTGLIHRIDAEGRLIDSFDHGVAGRPTHGLAPVADDGSVMDIQGAAFDSEDPDSWGYTQDERRVWGVSYHGGRLYYSVGEKSEIWSVGIARDGSFAGDPRWELMVRADKDYAVTDIAFDNSGFMYLAQRGPVENRYDYSQFADSGKGEVIRYFRENPDDPETESVWVEVPQEYAVGFPQGNRQSAGGLDLQYGYDADGNLDSSVCTQTLVNTGDKLRDNPSLAEQLAAGGPLAVHGVQITPKELVKPANVPPFGSWFVDFDGYFEDPEVEGHVGDVAVWHPCEGRAGYYEEIPGGYLPPFYPPDFPPPGNLPPCLDVDDVQYYCTPSGLEADLYLHDHAGFGGDSIKVQSRTPGVGVTSSQSHAPGKPYTIDITGHYPGDTVDVGLCFYRKSDKDKGGYYPCCKMTLPLRTPAASCER
;
A
#
# COMPACT_ATOMS: atom_id res chain seq x y z
N MET A 1 -0.25 -73.99 -12.87
CA MET A 1 -0.57 -73.22 -14.10
C MET A 1 -0.29 -71.75 -13.77
N SER A 2 0.91 -71.13 -13.75
CA SER A 2 2.18 -71.21 -14.49
C SER A 2 1.98 -71.10 -16.01
N ARG A 3 2.59 -70.17 -16.77
CA ARG A 3 3.73 -69.25 -16.50
C ARG A 3 4.06 -68.46 -17.79
N ILE A 4 4.93 -67.43 -17.66
CA ILE A 4 5.98 -66.92 -18.59
C ILE A 4 5.66 -65.72 -19.50
N ARG A 5 6.26 -64.52 -19.31
CA ARG A 5 7.68 -64.02 -19.37
C ARG A 5 8.23 -63.82 -20.79
N GLY A 6 8.93 -62.71 -21.03
CA GLY A 6 9.94 -62.64 -22.07
C GLY A 6 10.41 -61.25 -22.51
N SER A 7 11.23 -60.58 -21.70
CA SER A 7 12.21 -59.59 -22.16
C SER A 7 13.37 -60.31 -22.87
N PHE A 8 13.96 -59.75 -23.93
CA PHE A 8 15.35 -60.05 -24.31
C PHE A 8 16.04 -58.88 -25.02
N VAL A 9 17.35 -58.84 -24.77
CA VAL A 9 18.34 -57.78 -24.99
C VAL A 9 19.37 -58.25 -26.04
N SER A 10 20.09 -57.27 -26.62
CA SER A 10 21.34 -57.38 -27.39
C SER A 10 21.20 -57.86 -28.85
N SER A 11 22.07 -57.49 -29.80
CA SER A 11 23.46 -57.05 -29.67
C SER A 11 23.96 -56.42 -30.98
N LEU A 12 24.87 -55.46 -30.84
CA LEU A 12 26.18 -55.32 -31.50
C LEU A 12 26.33 -55.45 -33.03
N ASP A 13 27.06 -54.46 -33.53
CA ASP A 13 28.26 -54.56 -34.39
C ASP A 13 28.20 -54.30 -35.90
N GLY A 14 29.20 -53.49 -36.29
CA GLY A 14 29.81 -53.43 -37.62
C GLY A 14 29.23 -52.35 -38.52
N GLY A 15 29.93 -51.30 -38.93
CA GLY A 15 31.36 -51.16 -39.17
C GLY A 15 31.60 -50.69 -40.61
N LEU A 16 32.57 -49.79 -40.77
CA LEU A 16 33.23 -49.35 -42.01
C LEU A 16 32.60 -48.24 -42.89
N ARG A 17 33.10 -47.04 -42.59
CA ARG A 17 33.74 -46.08 -43.50
C ARG A 17 33.93 -46.55 -44.95
N ARG A 18 33.50 -45.70 -45.89
CA ARG A 18 34.34 -45.25 -47.03
C ARG A 18 33.83 -43.93 -47.59
N ALA A 19 34.68 -42.92 -47.46
CA ALA A 19 34.63 -41.69 -48.24
C ALA A 19 35.14 -41.96 -49.67
N VAL A 20 34.65 -41.21 -50.66
CA VAL A 20 35.41 -40.42 -51.65
C VAL A 20 34.42 -39.76 -52.62
N HIS A 21 34.53 -38.43 -52.70
CA HIS A 21 33.94 -37.43 -53.61
C HIS A 21 34.32 -37.65 -55.11
N PRO A 22 34.01 -36.78 -56.10
CA PRO A 22 33.25 -35.51 -56.10
C PRO A 22 32.26 -35.34 -57.28
N GLY A 23 31.49 -34.25 -57.27
CA GLY A 23 31.14 -33.55 -58.51
C GLY A 23 29.73 -32.96 -58.56
N GLY A 24 29.65 -31.62 -58.64
CA GLY A 24 28.57 -30.95 -59.36
C GLY A 24 27.62 -30.12 -58.51
N LEU A 25 27.97 -28.84 -58.36
CA LEU A 25 27.16 -27.74 -57.85
C LEU A 25 25.72 -27.72 -58.37
N LEU A 26 24.74 -27.64 -57.46
CA LEU A 26 23.47 -26.96 -57.70
C LEU A 26 23.16 -26.07 -56.49
N ALA A 27 23.05 -24.77 -56.73
CA ALA A 27 22.77 -23.76 -55.74
C ALA A 27 21.33 -23.87 -55.23
N LEU A 28 21.15 -24.02 -53.92
CA LEU A 28 19.93 -23.66 -53.20
C LEU A 28 20.32 -22.71 -52.08
N ALA A 29 19.96 -21.44 -52.25
CA ALA A 29 20.01 -20.45 -51.20
C ALA A 29 18.93 -20.77 -50.15
N LEU A 30 19.34 -21.36 -49.03
CA LEU A 30 18.53 -21.42 -47.81
C LEU A 30 19.05 -20.33 -46.88
N GLY A 31 18.28 -19.25 -46.77
CA GLY A 31 18.48 -18.23 -45.75
C GLY A 31 18.33 -18.87 -44.37
N LEU A 32 19.41 -18.83 -43.59
CA LEU A 32 19.39 -19.08 -42.16
C LEU A 32 18.65 -17.92 -41.48
N TRP A 33 17.34 -18.09 -41.28
CA TRP A 33 16.64 -17.39 -40.21
C TRP A 33 17.06 -18.05 -38.90
N LEU A 34 18.11 -17.52 -38.28
CA LEU A 34 18.28 -17.66 -36.83
C LEU A 34 17.15 -16.84 -36.21
N GLY A 35 16.00 -17.47 -36.00
CA GLY A 35 15.02 -16.96 -35.07
C GLY A 35 15.70 -16.90 -33.70
N ALA A 36 15.99 -15.69 -33.23
CA ALA A 36 16.24 -15.48 -31.82
C ALA A 36 15.01 -16.02 -31.09
N ALA A 37 15.17 -17.11 -30.35
CA ALA A 37 14.22 -17.43 -29.30
C ALA A 37 14.27 -16.23 -28.34
N GLN A 38 13.26 -15.36 -28.42
CA GLN A 38 13.03 -14.43 -27.33
C GLN A 38 12.71 -15.31 -26.13
N ALA A 39 13.61 -15.32 -25.15
CA ALA A 39 13.24 -15.75 -23.81
C ALA A 39 12.02 -14.90 -23.43
N GLN A 40 10.87 -15.54 -23.25
CA GLN A 40 9.74 -14.90 -22.59
C GLN A 40 10.28 -14.53 -21.22
N GLU A 41 10.49 -13.23 -20.95
CA GLU A 41 10.73 -12.75 -19.59
C GLU A 41 9.47 -13.10 -18.79
N THR A 42 9.55 -14.20 -18.03
CA THR A 42 8.50 -14.63 -17.12
C THR A 42 8.52 -13.69 -15.93
N ARG A 43 7.85 -12.53 -16.04
CA ARG A 43 7.59 -11.64 -14.90
C ARG A 43 6.39 -12.14 -14.10
N ILE A 44 6.37 -11.85 -12.81
CA ILE A 44 5.29 -12.24 -11.89
C ILE A 44 4.30 -11.12 -11.70
N ILE A 45 4.79 -9.88 -11.65
CA ILE A 45 3.96 -8.70 -11.43
C ILE A 45 3.70 -7.97 -12.76
N TYR A 46 2.42 -7.65 -12.97
CA TYR A 46 1.88 -6.95 -14.13
C TYR A 46 1.06 -5.75 -13.63
N PRO A 47 0.85 -4.69 -14.43
CA PRO A 47 -0.12 -3.67 -14.09
C PRO A 47 -1.48 -4.29 -13.77
N GLY A 48 -2.03 -3.98 -12.60
CA GLY A 48 -3.24 -4.55 -12.04
C GLY A 48 -3.04 -5.79 -11.15
N SER A 49 -1.81 -6.31 -11.02
CA SER A 49 -1.52 -7.41 -10.08
C SER A 49 -1.87 -7.02 -8.66
N MET A 50 -2.61 -7.89 -7.98
CA MET A 50 -3.13 -7.68 -6.63
C MET A 50 -2.43 -8.64 -5.68
N ALA A 51 -1.56 -8.13 -4.81
CA ALA A 51 -0.93 -8.87 -3.74
C ALA A 51 -1.83 -8.86 -2.51
N VAL A 52 -2.08 -10.02 -1.92
CA VAL A 52 -2.92 -10.19 -0.73
C VAL A 52 -2.15 -11.01 0.28
N THR A 53 -2.18 -10.60 1.55
CA THR A 53 -1.61 -11.38 2.65
C THR A 53 -2.69 -12.12 3.44
N GLY A 54 -2.29 -13.15 4.17
CA GLY A 54 -3.20 -13.94 4.99
C GLY A 54 -2.48 -15.04 5.76
N PHE A 55 -3.22 -15.69 6.64
CA PHE A 55 -2.74 -16.81 7.44
C PHE A 55 -2.51 -18.04 6.56
N SER A 56 -1.39 -18.74 6.76
CA SER A 56 -1.02 -19.88 5.91
C SER A 56 -1.88 -21.13 6.13
N GLY A 57 -2.68 -21.17 7.19
CA GLY A 57 -3.43 -22.35 7.59
C GLY A 57 -2.64 -23.26 8.53
N THR A 58 -3.20 -24.43 8.81
CA THR A 58 -2.66 -25.35 9.79
C THR A 58 -2.44 -26.76 9.25
N ILE A 59 -1.58 -27.50 9.94
CA ILE A 59 -1.30 -28.90 9.68
C ILE A 59 -1.16 -29.65 11.00
N ILE A 60 -1.56 -30.92 11.01
CA ILE A 60 -1.14 -31.89 12.02
C ILE A 60 -0.03 -32.73 11.37
N PRO A 61 1.26 -32.50 11.70
CA PRO A 61 2.35 -33.23 11.08
C PRO A 61 2.18 -34.74 11.27
N ASN A 62 2.47 -35.50 10.22
CA ASN A 62 2.35 -36.96 10.18
C ASN A 62 0.93 -37.52 10.44
N PHE A 63 -0.12 -36.70 10.33
CA PHE A 63 -1.49 -37.18 10.38
C PHE A 63 -1.88 -37.79 9.03
N ASP A 64 -1.81 -39.12 8.94
CA ASP A 64 -2.31 -39.83 7.77
C ASP A 64 -3.84 -40.09 7.89
N PRO A 65 -4.56 -40.26 6.76
CA PRO A 65 -5.98 -40.62 6.76
C PRO A 65 -6.25 -41.91 7.56
N PRO A 66 -7.50 -42.13 8.05
CA PRO A 66 -7.88 -43.32 8.83
C PRO A 66 -7.57 -44.66 8.14
N ASP A 67 -7.37 -44.63 6.81
CA ASP A 67 -7.13 -45.78 5.95
C ASP A 67 -5.64 -46.11 5.74
N SER A 68 -4.73 -45.32 6.33
CA SER A 68 -3.29 -45.51 6.23
C SER A 68 -2.77 -46.54 7.24
N GLU A 69 -1.61 -47.15 6.94
CA GLU A 69 -0.94 -48.09 7.87
C GLU A 69 -0.19 -47.39 9.02
N LYS A 70 -0.12 -46.04 9.03
CA LYS A 70 0.45 -45.27 10.14
C LYS A 70 -0.67 -44.81 11.06
N GLU A 71 -0.47 -45.04 12.35
CA GLU A 71 -1.46 -44.74 13.39
C GLU A 71 -1.80 -43.24 13.38
N GLY A 72 -3.09 -42.91 13.44
CA GLY A 72 -3.54 -41.54 13.73
C GLY A 72 -3.15 -41.10 15.14
N LEU A 73 -3.66 -39.96 15.61
CA LEU A 73 -3.32 -39.46 16.95
C LEU A 73 -3.62 -40.51 18.04
N PRO A 74 -2.74 -40.67 19.04
CA PRO A 74 -2.97 -41.59 20.15
C PRO A 74 -4.29 -41.33 20.88
N PRO A 75 -4.97 -42.35 21.43
CA PRO A 75 -6.21 -42.15 22.17
C PRO A 75 -6.04 -41.19 23.36
N GLY A 76 -6.84 -40.12 23.39
CA GLY A 76 -6.84 -39.13 24.47
C GLY A 76 -6.02 -37.88 24.19
N VAL A 77 -5.32 -37.81 23.05
CA VAL A 77 -4.68 -36.59 22.54
C VAL A 77 -5.74 -35.73 21.87
N ASP A 78 -5.81 -34.45 22.23
CA ASP A 78 -6.65 -33.47 21.55
C ASP A 78 -5.96 -33.06 20.22
N PRO A 79 -6.60 -33.24 19.06
CA PRO A 79 -6.02 -32.83 17.78
C PRO A 79 -5.56 -31.37 17.73
N VAL A 80 -6.19 -30.47 18.50
CA VAL A 80 -5.83 -29.05 18.51
C VAL A 80 -4.47 -28.80 19.18
N ASP A 81 -4.09 -29.63 20.17
CA ASP A 81 -2.77 -29.54 20.80
C ASP A 81 -1.66 -29.95 19.80
N GLU A 82 -2.01 -30.76 18.81
CA GLU A 82 -1.13 -31.28 17.75
C GLU A 82 -1.24 -30.49 16.43
N THR A 83 -1.92 -29.34 16.46
CA THR A 83 -2.14 -28.50 15.28
C THR A 83 -1.16 -27.33 15.25
N PHE A 84 -0.37 -27.28 14.19
CA PHE A 84 0.71 -26.31 13.99
C PHE A 84 0.41 -25.42 12.77
N ILE A 85 1.08 -24.27 12.67
CA ILE A 85 1.13 -23.48 11.44
C ILE A 85 1.64 -24.38 10.31
N ASP A 86 1.00 -24.34 9.14
CA ASP A 86 1.53 -25.01 7.94
C ASP A 86 2.58 -24.10 7.29
N PRO A 87 3.89 -24.40 7.39
CA PRO A 87 4.93 -23.57 6.82
C PRO A 87 4.93 -23.65 5.28
N THR A 88 4.35 -24.70 4.70
CA THR A 88 4.42 -24.97 3.26
C THR A 88 3.35 -24.23 2.45
N ARG A 89 2.39 -23.60 3.13
CA ARG A 89 1.29 -22.87 2.49
C ARG A 89 1.56 -21.37 2.42
N ALA A 90 0.88 -20.73 1.48
CA ALA A 90 1.03 -19.32 1.17
C ALA A 90 0.56 -18.43 2.32
N THR A 91 1.36 -17.43 2.69
CA THR A 91 0.92 -16.26 3.48
C THR A 91 0.75 -15.01 2.61
N LEU A 92 1.26 -15.06 1.38
CA LEU A 92 1.16 -13.98 0.40
C LEU A 92 0.86 -14.57 -0.97
N ARG A 93 -0.14 -14.01 -1.65
CA ARG A 93 -0.53 -14.41 -3.00
C ARG A 93 -0.62 -13.19 -3.91
N VAL A 94 -0.12 -13.31 -5.14
CA VAL A 94 -0.29 -12.29 -6.20
C VAL A 94 -1.28 -12.82 -7.22
N PHE A 95 -2.48 -12.23 -7.21
CA PHE A 95 -3.58 -12.57 -8.10
C PHE A 95 -3.52 -11.77 -9.40
N ASP A 96 -3.81 -12.48 -10.50
CA ASP A 96 -4.19 -11.85 -11.76
C ASP A 96 -5.70 -11.66 -11.79
N VAL A 97 -6.11 -10.40 -11.69
CA VAL A 97 -7.51 -9.95 -11.73
C VAL A 97 -7.84 -9.21 -13.03
N SER A 98 -7.06 -9.41 -14.10
CA SER A 98 -7.30 -8.71 -15.38
C SER A 98 -8.66 -9.03 -16.01
N HIS A 99 -9.26 -10.16 -15.62
CA HIS A 99 -10.56 -10.64 -16.08
C HIS A 99 -11.41 -11.09 -14.89
N LEU A 100 -12.47 -10.33 -14.58
CA LEU A 100 -13.39 -10.63 -13.47
C LEU A 100 -14.58 -11.52 -13.88
N GLY A 101 -14.61 -11.97 -15.15
CA GLY A 101 -15.58 -12.95 -15.63
C GLY A 101 -16.98 -12.39 -15.90
N GLY A 102 -17.11 -11.09 -16.21
CA GLY A 102 -18.37 -10.41 -16.51
C GLY A 102 -18.65 -9.22 -15.59
N PRO A 103 -19.79 -8.52 -15.80
CA PRO A 103 -20.21 -7.42 -14.95
C PRO A 103 -20.41 -7.86 -13.50
N ALA A 104 -20.24 -6.94 -12.56
CA ALA A 104 -20.41 -7.22 -11.15
C ALA A 104 -21.87 -7.65 -10.84
N SER A 105 -21.98 -8.78 -10.15
CA SER A 105 -23.24 -9.41 -9.74
C SER A 105 -23.10 -10.14 -8.39
N GLY A 106 -22.04 -9.86 -7.64
CA GLY A 106 -21.71 -10.50 -6.38
C GLY A 106 -21.09 -11.89 -6.53
N GLN A 107 -20.44 -12.16 -7.67
CA GLN A 107 -19.84 -13.45 -8.00
C GLN A 107 -18.41 -13.63 -7.46
N LEU A 108 -18.00 -14.89 -7.40
CA LEU A 108 -16.63 -15.31 -7.16
C LEU A 108 -15.90 -15.22 -8.50
N VAL A 109 -14.73 -14.61 -8.48
CA VAL A 109 -13.83 -14.50 -9.62
C VAL A 109 -12.98 -15.75 -9.69
N ASN A 110 -12.96 -16.39 -10.86
CA ASN A 110 -12.03 -17.48 -11.13
C ASN A 110 -10.71 -16.89 -11.65
N THR A 111 -9.77 -16.66 -10.73
CA THR A 111 -8.43 -16.19 -11.08
C THR A 111 -7.58 -17.35 -11.64
N PRO A 112 -6.61 -17.07 -12.53
CA PRO A 112 -5.52 -18.01 -12.79
C PRO A 112 -4.78 -18.37 -11.49
N PRO A 113 -4.09 -19.52 -11.42
CA PRO A 113 -3.27 -19.86 -10.25
C PRO A 113 -2.33 -18.70 -9.89
N PRO A 114 -2.41 -18.16 -8.67
CA PRO A 114 -1.61 -17.02 -8.26
C PRO A 114 -0.14 -17.42 -8.10
N PHE A 115 0.73 -16.42 -8.10
CA PHE A 115 2.07 -16.61 -7.53
C PHE A 115 1.95 -16.60 -6.00
N GLU A 116 2.70 -17.47 -5.33
CA GLU A 116 2.59 -17.70 -3.89
C GLU A 116 3.95 -17.61 -3.20
N VAL A 117 3.94 -17.08 -1.97
CA VAL A 117 5.08 -17.10 -1.05
C VAL A 117 4.64 -17.69 0.28
N THR A 118 5.38 -18.68 0.77
CA THR A 118 4.97 -19.52 1.90
C THR A 118 5.38 -18.96 3.26
N ALA A 119 4.75 -19.46 4.33
CA ALA A 119 5.12 -19.12 5.70
C ALA A 119 6.53 -19.60 6.09
N GLU A 120 7.05 -20.67 5.50
CA GLU A 120 8.47 -21.07 5.61
C GLU A 120 9.37 -19.95 5.09
N GLN A 121 8.97 -19.31 3.99
CA GLN A 121 9.79 -18.31 3.33
C GLN A 121 9.79 -16.96 4.06
N ILE A 122 8.63 -16.50 4.54
CA ILE A 122 8.47 -15.13 5.08
C ILE A 122 7.71 -15.05 6.43
N GLY A 123 7.31 -16.17 7.01
CA GLY A 123 6.50 -16.18 8.24
C GLY A 123 5.04 -15.77 7.99
N GLN A 124 4.36 -15.29 9.02
CA GLN A 124 3.06 -14.63 8.89
C GLN A 124 3.28 -13.14 8.64
N VAL A 125 2.70 -12.61 7.57
CA VAL A 125 2.83 -11.20 7.19
C VAL A 125 1.47 -10.51 7.10
N PHE A 126 1.44 -9.19 7.25
CA PHE A 126 0.22 -8.39 7.04
C PHE A 126 0.51 -7.24 6.08
N GLY A 127 1.12 -6.15 6.55
CA GLY A 127 1.38 -4.95 5.75
C GLY A 127 2.15 -5.24 4.47
N VAL A 128 1.68 -4.73 3.34
CA VAL A 128 2.23 -5.03 2.02
C VAL A 128 2.29 -3.79 1.12
N THR A 129 3.38 -3.62 0.35
CA THR A 129 3.52 -2.49 -0.57
C THR A 129 4.40 -2.82 -1.78
N TYR A 130 4.22 -2.08 -2.88
CA TYR A 130 5.09 -2.15 -4.07
C TYR A 130 6.08 -0.98 -4.11
N ASP A 131 7.26 -1.18 -4.71
CA ASP A 131 8.13 -0.05 -5.10
C ASP A 131 7.76 0.51 -6.49
N ASP A 132 8.46 1.56 -6.93
CA ASP A 132 8.26 2.21 -8.24
C ASP A 132 8.68 1.37 -9.46
N GLY A 133 9.22 0.16 -9.27
CA GLY A 133 9.76 -0.66 -10.35
C GLY A 133 10.97 -0.08 -11.07
N VAL A 134 11.67 0.87 -10.46
CA VAL A 134 12.95 1.36 -10.98
C VAL A 134 14.09 0.55 -10.38
N ARG A 135 14.88 -0.04 -11.27
CA ARG A 135 15.99 -0.97 -10.97
C ARG A 135 17.27 -0.40 -11.53
N ASP A 136 18.32 -0.31 -10.71
CA ASP A 136 19.61 0.29 -11.09
C ASP A 136 19.48 1.71 -11.69
N GLY A 137 18.51 2.49 -11.20
CA GLY A 137 18.19 3.84 -11.70
C GLY A 137 17.44 3.87 -13.04
N VAL A 138 16.98 2.73 -13.55
CA VAL A 138 16.22 2.61 -14.80
C VAL A 138 14.81 2.10 -14.53
N PRO A 139 13.75 2.80 -14.98
CA PRO A 139 12.38 2.29 -14.92
C PRO A 139 12.26 0.97 -15.67
N SER A 140 11.99 -0.12 -14.95
CA SER A 140 11.74 -1.44 -15.55
C SER A 140 10.24 -1.66 -15.83
N GLY A 141 9.38 -0.90 -15.16
CA GLY A 141 7.93 -1.10 -15.18
C GLY A 141 7.45 -2.35 -14.41
N ILE A 142 8.36 -3.00 -13.67
CA ILE A 142 8.09 -4.19 -12.86
C ILE A 142 8.58 -3.92 -11.42
N PRO A 143 7.66 -3.72 -10.46
CA PRO A 143 7.99 -3.41 -9.08
C PRO A 143 8.58 -4.62 -8.36
N ASN A 144 9.22 -4.41 -7.22
CA ASN A 144 9.31 -5.44 -6.18
C ASN A 144 8.15 -5.28 -5.20
N LEU A 145 7.85 -6.37 -4.51
CA LEU A 145 6.84 -6.41 -3.47
C LEU A 145 7.52 -6.56 -2.11
N TYR A 146 7.01 -5.88 -1.10
CA TYR A 146 7.54 -5.87 0.25
C TYR A 146 6.45 -6.24 1.24
N ALA A 147 6.79 -7.06 2.24
CA ALA A 147 5.83 -7.56 3.22
C ALA A 147 6.42 -7.56 4.63
N GLY A 148 5.67 -7.06 5.61
CA GLY A 148 6.09 -6.95 7.00
C GLY A 148 5.64 -8.15 7.83
N ALA A 149 6.57 -8.77 8.56
CA ALA A 149 6.26 -9.81 9.54
C ALA A 149 5.36 -9.26 10.66
N THR A 150 4.41 -10.06 11.16
CA THR A 150 3.41 -9.54 12.11
C THR A 150 2.90 -10.59 13.10
N SER A 151 2.28 -10.11 14.17
CA SER A 151 1.47 -10.91 15.08
C SER A 151 -0.03 -10.88 14.81
N LEU A 152 -0.51 -10.14 13.78
CA LEU A 152 -1.95 -9.98 13.50
C LEU A 152 -2.68 -11.24 13.04
N HIS A 153 -1.92 -12.29 12.69
CA HIS A 153 -2.40 -13.66 12.47
C HIS A 153 -2.11 -14.58 13.67
N GLY A 154 -2.03 -14.00 14.87
CA GLY A 154 -1.79 -14.68 16.12
C GLY A 154 -0.32 -14.98 16.42
N ILE A 155 -0.05 -15.27 17.70
CA ILE A 155 1.24 -15.79 18.18
C ILE A 155 1.10 -17.26 18.57
N ARG A 156 2.03 -18.08 18.11
CA ARG A 156 2.16 -19.50 18.46
C ARG A 156 3.55 -19.79 18.99
N ILE A 157 3.60 -20.45 20.14
CA ILE A 157 4.84 -20.84 20.80
C ILE A 157 4.84 -22.34 21.08
N VAL A 158 6.04 -22.89 21.11
CA VAL A 158 6.29 -24.31 21.37
C VAL A 158 7.46 -24.47 22.34
N THR A 159 7.51 -25.61 23.01
CA THR A 159 8.69 -26.10 23.74
C THR A 159 9.23 -27.37 23.07
N PRO A 160 10.44 -27.83 23.40
CA PRO A 160 10.95 -29.08 22.87
C PRO A 160 9.99 -30.25 23.10
N ASP A 161 10.01 -31.21 22.17
CA ASP A 161 9.31 -32.49 22.23
C ASP A 161 9.55 -33.18 23.59
N ALA A 162 8.48 -33.39 24.35
CA ALA A 162 8.55 -33.95 25.69
C ALA A 162 8.05 -35.40 25.77
N ASP A 163 7.27 -35.86 24.79
CA ASP A 163 6.70 -37.20 24.74
C ASP A 163 7.33 -38.14 23.69
N ASP A 164 8.38 -37.66 23.00
CA ASP A 164 9.17 -38.35 21.98
C ASP A 164 8.34 -38.76 20.74
N ASP A 165 7.28 -38.00 20.41
CA ASP A 165 6.45 -38.24 19.23
C ASP A 165 7.02 -37.64 17.92
N GLY A 166 8.11 -36.87 18.03
CA GLY A 166 8.79 -36.19 16.94
C GLY A 166 8.27 -34.79 16.63
N ARG A 167 7.42 -34.21 17.48
CA ARG A 167 6.82 -32.88 17.34
C ARG A 167 7.08 -32.05 18.59
N PRO A 168 7.26 -30.72 18.45
CA PRO A 168 7.44 -29.88 19.61
C PRO A 168 6.11 -29.67 20.35
N GLU A 169 6.16 -29.46 21.66
CA GLU A 169 4.97 -29.32 22.49
C GLU A 169 4.39 -27.91 22.35
N ARG A 170 3.16 -27.82 21.88
CA ARG A 170 2.47 -26.54 21.75
C ARG A 170 2.18 -25.93 23.12
N GLN A 171 2.46 -24.64 23.27
CA GLN A 171 2.24 -23.92 24.53
C GLN A 171 1.21 -22.80 24.37
N ARG A 172 0.34 -22.65 25.39
CA ARG A 172 -0.55 -21.49 25.52
C ARG A 172 0.08 -20.37 26.32
N ARG A 173 0.83 -20.74 27.35
CA ARG A 173 1.44 -19.83 28.33
C ARG A 173 2.93 -19.80 28.12
N GLY A 174 3.55 -18.68 28.49
CA GLY A 174 5.00 -18.58 28.44
C GLY A 174 5.66 -19.64 29.32
N ALA A 175 6.71 -20.24 28.79
CA ALA A 175 7.39 -21.37 29.41
C ALA A 175 8.91 -21.29 29.18
N ALA A 176 9.69 -21.75 30.15
CA ALA A 176 11.15 -21.76 30.02
C ALA A 176 11.58 -22.59 28.81
N GLY A 177 12.38 -21.99 27.93
CA GLY A 177 12.82 -22.63 26.68
C GLY A 177 11.77 -22.60 25.56
N ALA A 178 10.67 -21.86 25.72
CA ALA A 178 9.72 -21.62 24.64
C ALA A 178 10.38 -20.85 23.48
N THR A 179 10.00 -21.24 22.27
CA THR A 179 10.36 -20.57 21.01
C THR A 179 9.09 -20.28 20.22
N PHE A 180 9.15 -19.34 19.28
CA PHE A 180 8.10 -19.21 18.28
C PHE A 180 7.98 -20.48 17.46
N MET A 181 6.75 -20.81 17.07
CA MET A 181 6.47 -21.93 16.18
C MET A 181 7.07 -21.68 14.79
N ASP A 182 7.50 -22.75 14.11
CA ASP A 182 7.95 -22.64 12.72
C ASP A 182 6.83 -22.06 11.83
N GLY A 183 7.21 -21.22 10.87
CA GLY A 183 6.26 -20.45 10.05
C GLY A 183 5.68 -19.20 10.71
N GLN A 184 6.06 -18.86 11.96
CA GLN A 184 5.62 -17.61 12.61
C GLN A 184 6.30 -16.38 11.99
N PHE A 185 7.64 -16.39 11.84
CA PHE A 185 8.42 -15.21 11.42
C PHE A 185 9.48 -15.49 10.32
N GLY A 186 9.36 -16.60 9.59
CA GLY A 186 10.28 -16.92 8.48
C GLY A 186 11.73 -17.12 8.94
N THR A 187 11.92 -17.72 10.12
CA THR A 187 13.21 -17.88 10.80
C THR A 187 14.23 -18.68 9.97
N GLU A 188 13.77 -19.60 9.11
CA GLU A 188 14.63 -20.36 8.20
C GLU A 188 15.42 -19.47 7.22
N ASN A 189 14.82 -18.34 6.82
CA ASN A 189 15.46 -17.33 5.98
C ASN A 189 16.09 -16.19 6.79
N GLY A 190 16.28 -16.38 8.10
CA GLY A 190 16.90 -15.40 8.99
C GLY A 190 16.02 -14.20 9.32
N GLY A 191 14.69 -14.39 9.28
CA GLY A 191 13.70 -13.41 9.72
C GLY A 191 13.39 -13.47 11.21
N GLY A 192 12.70 -12.44 11.68
CA GLY A 192 12.18 -12.25 13.03
C GLY A 192 10.97 -11.31 13.01
N PRO A 193 10.43 -10.94 14.20
CA PRO A 193 9.22 -10.14 14.30
C PRO A 193 9.27 -8.78 13.60
N GLY A 194 10.44 -8.12 13.59
CA GLY A 194 10.67 -6.83 12.93
C GLY A 194 11.12 -6.92 11.47
N THR A 195 11.07 -8.09 10.85
CA THR A 195 11.61 -8.28 9.50
C THR A 195 10.64 -7.75 8.43
N VAL A 196 11.18 -7.01 7.48
CA VAL A 196 10.52 -6.69 6.21
C VAL A 196 11.17 -7.54 5.11
N TRP A 197 10.34 -8.27 4.37
CA TRP A 197 10.74 -9.12 3.26
C TRP A 197 10.64 -8.39 1.93
N LYS A 198 11.48 -8.77 0.96
CA LYS A 198 11.41 -8.35 -0.43
C LYS A 198 11.23 -9.55 -1.34
N ILE A 199 10.27 -9.44 -2.24
CA ILE A 199 9.99 -10.39 -3.31
C ILE A 199 10.33 -9.71 -4.63
N ASP A 200 11.28 -10.27 -5.36
CA ASP A 200 11.66 -9.75 -6.67
C ASP A 200 10.54 -9.94 -7.70
N GLY A 201 9.98 -8.86 -8.24
CA GLY A 201 8.81 -8.96 -9.13
C GLY A 201 9.05 -9.58 -10.50
N ILE A 202 10.31 -9.78 -10.88
CA ILE A 202 10.67 -10.48 -12.12
C ILE A 202 10.77 -11.98 -11.85
N THR A 203 11.53 -12.38 -10.83
CA THR A 203 11.94 -13.77 -10.60
C THR A 203 11.14 -14.48 -9.50
N GLY A 204 10.53 -13.72 -8.60
CA GLY A 204 9.81 -14.22 -7.42
C GLY A 204 10.75 -14.57 -6.28
N GLN A 205 12.04 -14.24 -6.39
CA GLN A 205 13.01 -14.54 -5.36
C GLN A 205 12.70 -13.74 -4.09
N VAL A 206 12.56 -14.46 -2.99
CA VAL A 206 12.40 -13.90 -1.64
C VAL A 206 13.78 -13.59 -1.04
N SER A 207 13.89 -12.46 -0.36
CA SER A 207 15.06 -12.06 0.40
C SER A 207 14.67 -11.17 1.58
N LYS A 208 15.47 -11.15 2.65
CA LYS A 208 15.32 -10.15 3.72
C LYS A 208 15.69 -8.77 3.17
N PHE A 209 14.83 -7.79 3.40
CA PHE A 209 15.06 -6.40 3.00
C PHE A 209 15.59 -5.58 4.16
N ALA A 210 14.82 -5.47 5.25
CA ALA A 210 15.15 -4.70 6.43
C ALA A 210 14.80 -5.47 7.70
N ASP A 211 15.36 -5.06 8.83
CA ASP A 211 15.11 -5.68 10.14
C ASP A 211 15.06 -4.60 11.23
N ILE A 212 13.93 -4.50 11.92
CA ILE A 212 13.77 -3.69 13.12
C ILE A 212 14.12 -4.58 14.32
N ASP A 213 15.41 -4.69 14.62
CA ASP A 213 15.96 -5.63 15.61
C ASP A 213 15.41 -5.46 17.04
N THR A 214 14.74 -4.34 17.32
CA THR A 214 14.10 -4.06 18.61
C THR A 214 12.71 -4.68 18.77
N ASN A 215 12.07 -5.10 17.69
CA ASN A 215 10.72 -5.66 17.74
C ASN A 215 10.76 -7.08 18.32
N SER A 216 10.12 -7.23 19.47
CA SER A 216 10.08 -8.42 20.30
C SER A 216 9.00 -9.44 19.91
N GLY A 217 8.03 -9.05 19.07
CA GLY A 217 6.91 -9.92 18.75
C GLY A 217 5.69 -9.27 18.08
N PRO A 218 5.23 -8.07 18.49
CA PRO A 218 4.06 -7.42 17.89
C PRO A 218 4.14 -7.29 16.37
N GLY A 219 5.35 -7.05 15.86
CA GLY A 219 5.66 -6.97 14.44
C GLY A 219 5.29 -5.66 13.76
N ILE A 220 5.31 -5.69 12.43
CA ILE A 220 5.04 -4.54 11.56
C ILE A 220 3.53 -4.41 11.36
N GLY A 221 3.02 -3.18 11.48
CA GLY A 221 1.61 -2.86 11.25
C GLY A 221 1.29 -2.75 9.77
N ASN A 222 1.96 -1.82 9.09
CA ASN A 222 1.80 -1.55 7.67
C ASN A 222 3.09 -0.95 7.06
N LEU A 223 3.18 -0.93 5.74
CA LEU A 223 4.30 -0.46 4.93
C LEU A 223 3.80 0.50 3.85
N THR A 224 4.57 1.54 3.56
CA THR A 224 4.33 2.39 2.38
C THR A 224 5.64 2.82 1.76
N PHE A 225 5.60 3.19 0.48
CA PHE A 225 6.76 3.57 -0.31
C PHE A 225 6.63 5.01 -0.81
N ASP A 226 7.68 5.80 -0.63
CA ASP A 226 7.82 7.12 -1.22
C ASP A 226 8.66 7.02 -2.49
N ALA A 227 8.01 7.09 -3.64
CA ALA A 227 8.67 7.06 -4.95
C ALA A 227 9.55 8.28 -5.25
N THR A 228 9.35 9.41 -4.57
CA THR A 228 10.13 10.64 -4.77
C THR A 228 11.54 10.48 -4.19
N HIS A 229 11.64 9.92 -2.99
CA HIS A 229 12.90 9.73 -2.29
C HIS A 229 13.41 8.28 -2.37
N ARG A 230 12.58 7.35 -2.87
CA ARG A 230 12.82 5.91 -2.95
C ARG A 230 13.14 5.30 -1.58
N GLU A 231 12.25 5.55 -0.64
CA GLU A 231 12.37 5.07 0.73
C GLU A 231 11.04 4.46 1.19
N PHE A 232 11.12 3.65 2.23
CA PHE A 232 9.98 2.96 2.82
C PHE A 232 9.72 3.50 4.21
N PHE A 233 8.45 3.50 4.59
CA PHE A 233 8.02 3.75 5.96
C PHE A 233 7.32 2.52 6.50
N ALA A 234 7.67 2.13 7.73
CA ALA A 234 7.10 0.96 8.39
C ALA A 234 6.61 1.35 9.79
N SER A 235 5.36 1.05 10.11
CA SER A 235 4.85 1.19 11.48
C SER A 235 5.25 -0.01 12.34
N ASP A 236 5.81 0.28 13.51
CA ASP A 236 6.22 -0.73 14.49
C ASP A 236 5.18 -0.83 15.62
N LEU A 237 4.48 -1.96 15.71
CA LEU A 237 3.44 -2.19 16.72
C LEU A 237 4.02 -2.39 18.13
N ASP A 238 5.32 -2.70 18.23
CA ASP A 238 6.03 -2.89 19.49
C ASP A 238 6.35 -1.57 20.17
N THR A 239 6.94 -0.63 19.42
CA THR A 239 7.39 0.66 19.96
C THR A 239 6.53 1.85 19.56
N GLY A 240 5.54 1.69 18.69
CA GLY A 240 4.72 2.78 18.14
C GLY A 240 5.47 3.75 17.22
N LEU A 241 6.71 3.43 16.86
CA LEU A 241 7.50 4.25 15.97
C LEU A 241 7.11 4.03 14.52
N ILE A 242 7.39 5.04 13.69
CA ILE A 242 7.41 4.88 12.24
C ILE A 242 8.87 4.90 11.79
N HIS A 243 9.37 3.78 11.29
CA HIS A 243 10.74 3.66 10.79
C HIS A 243 10.82 4.12 9.35
N ARG A 244 11.88 4.89 9.04
CA ARG A 244 12.25 5.26 7.68
C ARG A 244 13.41 4.38 7.21
N ILE A 245 13.25 3.75 6.06
CA ILE A 245 14.15 2.72 5.54
C ILE A 245 14.55 3.10 4.10
N ASP A 246 15.84 3.11 3.79
CA ASP A 246 16.30 3.42 2.42
C ASP A 246 16.07 2.27 1.43
N ALA A 247 16.34 2.52 0.13
CA ALA A 247 16.20 1.54 -0.95
C ALA A 247 17.08 0.28 -0.79
N GLU A 248 18.10 0.33 0.07
CA GLU A 248 18.97 -0.80 0.38
C GLU A 248 18.54 -1.57 1.64
N GLY A 249 17.45 -1.15 2.30
CA GLY A 249 16.89 -1.81 3.48
C GLY A 249 17.53 -1.37 4.80
N ARG A 250 18.27 -0.26 4.80
CA ARG A 250 18.88 0.27 6.04
C ARG A 250 17.90 1.20 6.73
N LEU A 251 17.73 1.01 8.05
CA LEU A 251 17.01 1.96 8.89
C LEU A 251 17.84 3.25 8.99
N ILE A 252 17.26 4.37 8.59
CA ILE A 252 17.96 5.66 8.51
C ILE A 252 17.40 6.73 9.46
N ASP A 253 16.12 6.62 9.83
CA ASP A 253 15.48 7.54 10.77
C ASP A 253 14.22 6.89 11.39
N SER A 254 13.61 7.55 12.37
CA SER A 254 12.34 7.14 12.95
C SER A 254 11.54 8.34 13.48
N PHE A 255 10.21 8.26 13.39
CA PHE A 255 9.30 9.25 13.94
C PHE A 255 8.49 8.67 15.11
N ASP A 256 8.36 9.43 16.20
CA ASP A 256 7.60 9.04 17.40
C ASP A 256 6.36 9.93 17.53
N HIS A 257 5.18 9.40 17.17
CA HIS A 257 3.92 10.11 17.35
C HIS A 257 3.66 10.44 18.83
N GLY A 258 3.93 9.49 19.73
CA GLY A 258 3.66 9.63 21.15
C GLY A 258 4.39 10.82 21.77
N VAL A 259 5.64 11.08 21.34
CA VAL A 259 6.46 12.18 21.86
C VAL A 259 6.37 13.45 21.02
N ALA A 260 6.43 13.35 19.68
CA ALA A 260 6.48 14.51 18.80
C ALA A 260 5.12 14.92 18.24
N GLY A 261 4.23 13.97 17.95
CA GLY A 261 2.92 14.21 17.38
C GLY A 261 1.92 14.78 18.39
N ARG A 262 1.67 14.06 19.47
CA ARG A 262 0.66 14.41 20.48
C ARG A 262 0.70 15.87 20.93
N PRO A 263 1.87 16.46 21.26
CA PRO A 263 1.93 17.86 21.72
C PRO A 263 1.47 18.90 20.68
N THR A 264 1.52 18.62 19.37
CA THR A 264 1.08 19.60 18.35
C THR A 264 -0.42 19.78 18.31
N HIS A 265 -1.18 18.85 18.90
CA HIS A 265 -2.62 18.95 19.12
C HIS A 265 -2.99 19.15 20.60
N GLY A 266 -2.03 19.64 21.41
CA GLY A 266 -2.28 19.94 22.83
C GLY A 266 -2.48 18.71 23.73
N LEU A 267 -2.19 17.51 23.23
CA LEU A 267 -2.21 16.27 24.02
C LEU A 267 -0.90 16.10 24.78
N ALA A 268 -0.96 15.42 25.93
CA ALA A 268 0.25 15.09 26.69
C ALA A 268 1.12 14.09 25.91
N PRO A 269 2.45 14.28 25.86
CA PRO A 269 3.33 13.31 25.24
C PRO A 269 3.31 11.99 26.02
N VAL A 270 3.40 10.88 25.29
CA VAL A 270 3.46 9.51 25.81
C VAL A 270 4.69 8.86 25.21
N ALA A 271 5.69 8.58 26.05
CA ALA A 271 6.86 7.81 25.65
C ALA A 271 6.54 6.31 25.70
N ASP A 272 7.31 5.53 24.96
CA ASP A 272 7.28 4.07 25.05
C ASP A 272 7.50 3.60 26.50
N ASP A 273 6.67 2.67 26.95
CA ASP A 273 6.82 2.07 28.28
C ASP A 273 7.86 0.93 28.31
N GLY A 274 8.38 0.53 27.14
CA GLY A 274 9.37 -0.52 26.99
C GLY A 274 8.79 -1.91 27.28
N SER A 275 7.49 -2.10 27.13
CA SER A 275 6.88 -3.42 27.16
C SER A 275 7.50 -4.30 26.06
N VAL A 276 7.70 -5.58 26.35
CA VAL A 276 8.26 -6.54 25.39
C VAL A 276 7.54 -7.88 25.52
N MET A 277 7.45 -8.61 24.42
CA MET A 277 6.92 -9.97 24.41
C MET A 277 7.91 -10.95 25.05
N ASP A 278 7.65 -11.39 26.28
CA ASP A 278 8.45 -12.40 26.98
C ASP A 278 7.79 -13.79 26.90
N ILE A 279 7.98 -14.49 25.78
CA ILE A 279 7.40 -15.83 25.55
C ILE A 279 7.91 -16.91 26.51
N GLN A 280 8.95 -16.64 27.31
CA GLN A 280 9.43 -17.56 28.34
C GLN A 280 8.90 -17.22 29.73
N GLY A 281 8.34 -16.02 29.90
CA GLY A 281 7.82 -15.50 31.14
C GLY A 281 6.42 -16.03 31.45
N ALA A 282 6.15 -16.28 32.73
CA ALA A 282 4.85 -16.80 33.18
C ALA A 282 3.67 -15.82 32.98
N ALA A 283 3.94 -14.55 32.66
CA ALA A 283 2.92 -13.55 32.38
C ALA A 283 2.41 -13.62 30.93
N PHE A 284 3.18 -14.23 30.01
CA PHE A 284 2.79 -14.36 28.61
C PHE A 284 1.65 -15.37 28.43
N ASP A 285 0.68 -15.00 27.62
CA ASP A 285 -0.44 -15.82 27.21
C ASP A 285 -0.74 -15.59 25.72
N SER A 286 -0.52 -16.63 24.93
CA SER A 286 -0.75 -16.56 23.48
C SER A 286 -2.20 -16.20 23.14
N GLU A 287 -3.20 -16.50 23.97
CA GLU A 287 -4.61 -16.15 23.69
C GLU A 287 -5.00 -14.74 24.18
N ASP A 288 -4.07 -14.01 24.80
CA ASP A 288 -4.28 -12.67 25.35
C ASP A 288 -3.32 -11.64 24.71
N PRO A 289 -3.78 -10.88 23.70
CA PRO A 289 -2.98 -9.86 23.03
C PRO A 289 -2.40 -8.78 23.95
N ASP A 290 -2.99 -8.53 25.14
CA ASP A 290 -2.42 -7.58 26.10
C ASP A 290 -1.06 -8.05 26.64
N SER A 291 -0.76 -9.35 26.56
CA SER A 291 0.51 -9.93 26.96
C SER A 291 1.59 -9.92 25.87
N TRP A 292 1.26 -9.43 24.66
CA TRP A 292 2.12 -9.51 23.48
C TRP A 292 3.12 -8.35 23.36
N GLY A 293 3.10 -7.40 24.30
CA GLY A 293 4.05 -6.27 24.28
C GLY A 293 3.74 -5.22 23.22
N TYR A 294 2.49 -5.11 22.76
CA TYR A 294 2.07 -3.96 21.96
C TYR A 294 2.25 -2.68 22.77
N THR A 295 2.79 -1.62 22.14
CA THR A 295 2.89 -0.31 22.79
C THR A 295 1.52 0.26 23.19
N GLN A 296 1.49 1.31 24.02
CA GLN A 296 0.26 1.93 24.50
C GLN A 296 -0.63 2.44 23.34
N ASP A 297 -1.96 2.23 23.46
CA ASP A 297 -2.95 2.53 22.40
C ASP A 297 -2.81 3.95 21.84
N GLU A 298 -2.64 4.95 22.71
CA GLU A 298 -2.60 6.37 22.32
C GLU A 298 -1.35 6.80 21.54
N ARG A 299 -0.38 5.88 21.35
CA ARG A 299 0.81 6.07 20.51
C ARG A 299 1.04 4.95 19.50
N ARG A 300 0.20 3.91 19.50
CA ARG A 300 0.34 2.76 18.60
C ARG A 300 -0.05 3.18 17.19
N VAL A 301 0.93 3.24 16.30
CA VAL A 301 0.72 3.54 14.89
C VAL A 301 0.35 2.26 14.14
N TRP A 302 -0.73 2.31 13.36
CA TRP A 302 -1.25 1.16 12.60
C TRP A 302 -0.96 1.32 11.10
N GLY A 303 -1.92 1.87 10.34
CA GLY A 303 -1.78 2.14 8.92
C GLY A 303 -0.84 3.32 8.65
N VAL A 304 -0.09 3.23 7.55
CA VAL A 304 0.80 4.30 7.06
C VAL A 304 0.65 4.43 5.55
N SER A 305 0.65 5.66 5.03
CA SER A 305 0.52 5.92 3.60
C SER A 305 1.20 7.22 3.21
N TYR A 306 2.14 7.16 2.28
CA TYR A 306 2.78 8.34 1.72
C TYR A 306 1.90 8.94 0.62
N HIS A 307 1.59 10.24 0.75
CA HIS A 307 0.80 10.97 -0.24
C HIS A 307 1.09 12.47 -0.13
N GLY A 308 1.35 13.17 -1.24
CA GLY A 308 1.49 14.63 -1.23
C GLY A 308 2.64 15.19 -0.43
N GLY A 309 3.79 14.52 -0.43
CA GLY A 309 4.93 14.95 0.37
C GLY A 309 4.64 14.88 1.87
N ARG A 310 3.63 14.10 2.28
CA ARG A 310 3.32 13.84 3.69
C ARG A 310 3.14 12.35 3.89
N LEU A 311 3.55 11.88 5.06
CA LEU A 311 3.24 10.55 5.53
C LEU A 311 2.00 10.64 6.41
N TYR A 312 0.89 10.07 5.94
CA TYR A 312 -0.34 9.90 6.72
C TYR A 312 -0.25 8.61 7.51
N TYR A 313 -0.80 8.62 8.72
CA TYR A 313 -0.79 7.47 9.59
C TYR A 313 -1.97 7.48 10.56
N SER A 314 -2.41 6.30 10.97
CA SER A 314 -3.46 6.13 11.98
C SER A 314 -2.87 5.80 13.35
N VAL A 315 -3.53 6.27 14.42
CA VAL A 315 -3.11 6.03 15.80
C VAL A 315 -4.26 5.48 16.64
N GLY A 316 -3.98 4.40 17.36
CA GLY A 316 -4.86 3.78 18.35
C GLY A 316 -6.15 3.18 17.78
N GLU A 317 -6.91 2.53 18.64
CA GLU A 317 -8.20 1.89 18.29
C GLU A 317 -9.30 2.92 18.03
N LYS A 318 -9.22 4.10 18.64
CA LYS A 318 -10.12 5.22 18.32
C LYS A 318 -9.91 5.80 16.93
N SER A 319 -8.84 5.38 16.25
CA SER A 319 -8.54 5.73 14.87
C SER A 319 -8.51 7.24 14.63
N GLU A 320 -7.48 7.88 15.17
CA GLU A 320 -7.11 9.22 14.75
C GLU A 320 -6.23 9.14 13.51
N ILE A 321 -6.50 9.97 12.51
CA ILE A 321 -5.60 10.14 11.37
C ILE A 321 -4.75 11.38 11.58
N TRP A 322 -3.46 11.20 11.39
CA TRP A 322 -2.44 12.22 11.51
C TRP A 322 -1.58 12.22 10.25
N SER A 323 -0.79 13.27 10.07
CA SER A 323 0.26 13.29 9.06
C SER A 323 1.51 14.01 9.55
N VAL A 324 2.64 13.73 8.93
CA VAL A 324 3.88 14.48 9.10
C VAL A 324 4.48 14.75 7.72
N GLY A 325 5.01 15.95 7.49
CA GLY A 325 5.63 16.31 6.22
C GLY A 325 6.91 15.51 5.98
N ILE A 326 7.19 15.24 4.72
CA ILE A 326 8.44 14.68 4.22
C ILE A 326 9.19 15.79 3.49
N ALA A 327 10.36 16.16 4.03
CA ALA A 327 11.20 17.21 3.49
C ALA A 327 11.84 16.80 2.16
N ARG A 328 12.45 17.75 1.46
CA ARG A 328 13.09 17.54 0.14
C ARG A 328 14.24 16.51 0.13
N ASP A 329 14.74 16.14 1.30
CA ASP A 329 15.77 15.11 1.49
C ASP A 329 15.20 13.79 2.05
N GLY A 330 13.88 13.64 2.06
CA GLY A 330 13.14 12.51 2.63
C GLY A 330 13.02 12.53 4.16
N SER A 331 13.64 13.49 4.86
CA SER A 331 13.52 13.53 6.33
C SER A 331 12.14 13.96 6.80
N PHE A 332 11.74 13.54 8.01
CA PHE A 332 10.53 14.06 8.63
C PHE A 332 10.67 15.58 8.86
N ALA A 333 9.72 16.36 8.35
CA ALA A 333 9.77 17.83 8.39
C ALA A 333 9.48 18.43 9.78
N GLY A 334 9.15 17.60 10.78
CA GLY A 334 8.93 18.03 12.16
C GLY A 334 7.62 18.82 12.38
N ASP A 335 6.66 18.65 11.47
CA ASP A 335 5.36 19.33 11.44
C ASP A 335 4.18 18.34 11.55
N PRO A 336 4.14 17.48 12.58
CA PRO A 336 3.04 16.55 12.72
C PRO A 336 1.72 17.31 12.93
N ARG A 337 0.71 16.88 12.18
CA ARG A 337 -0.59 17.52 12.07
C ARG A 337 -1.67 16.48 12.31
N TRP A 338 -2.62 16.82 13.18
CA TRP A 338 -3.86 16.06 13.28
C TRP A 338 -4.70 16.32 12.03
N GLU A 339 -5.17 15.26 11.36
CA GLU A 339 -5.99 15.38 10.16
C GLU A 339 -7.47 15.28 10.49
N LEU A 340 -7.87 14.18 11.15
CA LEU A 340 -9.27 13.93 11.49
C LEU A 340 -9.38 12.85 12.58
N MET A 341 -10.56 12.81 13.21
CA MET A 341 -11.02 11.67 14.01
C MET A 341 -11.94 10.83 13.13
N VAL A 342 -11.69 9.53 13.02
CA VAL A 342 -12.50 8.66 12.17
C VAL A 342 -13.91 8.53 12.75
N ARG A 343 -14.92 8.95 11.98
CA ARG A 343 -16.34 8.71 12.26
C ARG A 343 -16.76 7.34 11.72
N ALA A 344 -16.75 6.36 12.63
CA ALA A 344 -17.21 5.00 12.42
C ALA A 344 -18.22 4.61 13.53
N ASP A 345 -18.97 3.53 13.32
CA ASP A 345 -19.85 2.93 14.33
C ASP A 345 -19.05 2.22 15.44
N LYS A 346 -17.81 1.84 15.13
CA LYS A 346 -16.87 1.20 16.06
C LYS A 346 -15.54 1.93 16.07
N ASP A 347 -15.01 2.07 17.28
CA ASP A 347 -13.64 2.51 17.54
C ASP A 347 -12.72 1.30 17.33
N TYR A 348 -12.54 0.93 16.05
CA TYR A 348 -11.60 -0.09 15.61
C TYR A 348 -10.41 0.55 14.94
N ALA A 349 -9.24 -0.09 15.05
CA ALA A 349 -7.99 0.37 14.45
C ALA A 349 -8.11 0.44 12.92
N VAL A 350 -7.71 1.58 12.35
CA VAL A 350 -7.49 1.70 10.91
C VAL A 350 -6.13 1.12 10.58
N THR A 351 -6.09 -0.06 9.98
CA THR A 351 -4.84 -0.76 9.66
C THR A 351 -4.28 -0.38 8.30
N ASP A 352 -5.08 0.27 7.45
CA ASP A 352 -4.65 0.65 6.12
C ASP A 352 -5.30 1.93 5.58
N ILE A 353 -4.56 2.65 4.74
CA ILE A 353 -4.87 3.97 4.21
C ILE A 353 -4.44 4.04 2.74
N ALA A 354 -5.36 4.40 1.84
CA ALA A 354 -5.03 4.71 0.45
C ALA A 354 -5.59 6.06 0.01
N PHE A 355 -5.00 6.62 -1.03
CA PHE A 355 -5.43 7.87 -1.65
C PHE A 355 -5.70 7.67 -3.14
N ASP A 356 -6.78 8.24 -3.65
CA ASP A 356 -7.03 8.27 -5.09
C ASP A 356 -6.42 9.50 -5.77
N ASN A 357 -6.38 9.49 -7.10
CA ASN A 357 -5.88 10.62 -7.90
C ASN A 357 -6.75 11.89 -7.79
N SER A 358 -7.84 11.88 -7.02
CA SER A 358 -8.63 13.07 -6.70
C SER A 358 -8.37 13.58 -5.28
N GLY A 359 -7.44 12.97 -4.55
CA GLY A 359 -7.10 13.31 -3.17
C GLY A 359 -8.11 12.79 -2.15
N PHE A 360 -8.96 11.83 -2.51
CA PHE A 360 -9.88 11.19 -1.56
C PHE A 360 -9.10 10.19 -0.72
N MET A 361 -9.32 10.21 0.58
CA MET A 361 -8.69 9.32 1.54
C MET A 361 -9.62 8.14 1.84
N TYR A 362 -9.10 6.93 1.75
CA TYR A 362 -9.80 5.68 2.01
C TYR A 362 -9.17 4.99 3.21
N LEU A 363 -10.01 4.50 4.12
CA LEU A 363 -9.59 3.90 5.39
C LEU A 363 -10.28 2.55 5.57
N ALA A 364 -9.55 1.53 6.02
CA ALA A 364 -10.09 0.22 6.36
C ALA A 364 -9.82 -0.08 7.83
N GLN A 365 -10.88 -0.45 8.54
CA GLN A 365 -10.78 -0.89 9.91
C GLN A 365 -10.57 -2.40 9.99
N ARG A 366 -9.67 -2.81 10.89
CA ARG A 366 -9.60 -4.20 11.35
C ARG A 366 -10.23 -4.29 12.74
N GLY A 367 -10.99 -5.36 12.97
CA GLY A 367 -11.49 -5.67 14.30
C GLY A 367 -10.37 -5.89 15.33
N PRO A 368 -10.71 -5.91 16.62
CA PRO A 368 -9.74 -6.22 17.69
C PRO A 368 -9.01 -7.52 17.41
N VAL A 369 -7.71 -7.54 17.72
CA VAL A 369 -6.88 -8.74 17.58
C VAL A 369 -7.39 -9.82 18.52
N GLU A 370 -7.52 -11.04 18.01
CA GLU A 370 -7.81 -12.25 18.78
C GLU A 370 -6.76 -13.32 18.47
N ASN A 371 -6.74 -14.40 19.26
CA ASN A 371 -5.88 -15.54 18.94
C ASN A 371 -6.41 -16.84 19.54
N ARG A 372 -7.56 -17.30 19.06
CA ARG A 372 -8.15 -18.55 19.55
C ARG A 372 -7.17 -19.70 19.40
N TYR A 373 -7.06 -20.55 20.42
CA TYR A 373 -6.13 -21.68 20.37
C TYR A 373 -6.40 -22.68 19.23
N ASP A 374 -7.61 -22.76 18.70
CA ASP A 374 -7.93 -23.63 17.55
C ASP A 374 -7.71 -22.97 16.18
N TYR A 375 -7.10 -21.77 16.15
CA TYR A 375 -6.87 -20.97 14.93
C TYR A 375 -8.16 -20.50 14.24
N SER A 376 -9.33 -20.65 14.85
CA SER A 376 -10.60 -20.23 14.24
C SER A 376 -10.70 -18.72 14.04
N GLN A 377 -10.05 -17.91 14.89
CA GLN A 377 -10.21 -16.47 14.86
C GLN A 377 -8.94 -15.72 15.26
N PHE A 378 -8.57 -14.75 14.42
CA PHE A 378 -7.49 -13.78 14.66
C PHE A 378 -7.97 -12.32 14.77
N ALA A 379 -9.22 -12.05 14.38
CA ALA A 379 -9.88 -10.76 14.59
C ALA A 379 -11.42 -10.91 14.54
N ASP A 380 -12.16 -9.98 15.16
CA ASP A 380 -13.62 -9.82 14.97
C ASP A 380 -13.89 -8.83 13.82
N SER A 381 -13.90 -9.33 12.59
CA SER A 381 -14.15 -8.50 11.39
C SER A 381 -15.60 -8.07 11.22
N GLY A 382 -16.53 -8.58 12.03
CA GLY A 382 -17.98 -8.46 11.83
C GLY A 382 -18.58 -7.05 11.84
N LYS A 383 -17.76 -6.04 12.14
CA LYS A 383 -18.16 -4.62 12.17
C LYS A 383 -17.10 -3.68 11.60
N GLY A 384 -16.05 -4.19 10.96
CA GLY A 384 -15.01 -3.36 10.33
C GLY A 384 -15.58 -2.60 9.13
N GLU A 385 -15.43 -1.28 9.13
CA GLU A 385 -15.90 -0.40 8.07
C GLU A 385 -14.79 -0.07 7.06
N VAL A 386 -15.20 0.19 5.81
CA VAL A 386 -14.36 0.86 4.80
C VAL A 386 -14.99 2.21 4.50
N ILE A 387 -14.22 3.26 4.74
CA ILE A 387 -14.71 4.64 4.83
C ILE A 387 -13.92 5.53 3.88
N ARG A 388 -14.59 6.52 3.28
CA ARG A 388 -14.00 7.49 2.36
C ARG A 388 -14.24 8.92 2.82
N TYR A 389 -13.15 9.66 2.98
CA TYR A 389 -13.10 11.10 3.21
C TYR A 389 -12.69 11.83 1.94
N PHE A 390 -13.16 13.06 1.83
CA PHE A 390 -12.75 14.02 0.82
C PHE A 390 -12.71 15.40 1.48
N ARG A 391 -11.97 16.33 0.87
CA ARG A 391 -11.88 17.68 1.42
C ARG A 391 -13.20 18.43 1.31
N GLU A 392 -13.47 19.27 2.31
CA GLU A 392 -14.59 20.21 2.27
C GLU A 392 -14.41 21.21 1.11
N ASN A 393 -15.52 21.54 0.45
CA ASN A 393 -15.48 22.50 -0.65
C ASN A 393 -16.78 23.33 -0.71
N PRO A 394 -16.74 24.63 -0.36
CA PRO A 394 -15.57 25.34 0.19
C PRO A 394 -15.20 24.82 1.58
N ASP A 395 -13.96 25.04 1.99
CA ASP A 395 -13.48 24.80 3.36
C ASP A 395 -14.33 25.62 4.35
N ASP A 396 -14.89 24.98 5.38
CA ASP A 396 -15.66 25.66 6.42
C ASP A 396 -14.71 26.12 7.54
N PRO A 397 -14.51 27.43 7.78
CA PRO A 397 -13.62 27.88 8.84
C PRO A 397 -14.07 27.51 10.26
N GLU A 398 -15.30 26.98 10.44
CA GLU A 398 -15.81 26.51 11.72
C GLU A 398 -15.50 25.02 12.00
N THR A 399 -15.10 24.24 10.99
CA THR A 399 -14.61 22.87 11.18
C THR A 399 -13.09 22.91 11.44
N GLU A 400 -12.61 22.02 12.32
CA GLU A 400 -11.17 21.97 12.64
C GLU A 400 -10.36 21.29 11.53
N SER A 401 -11.00 20.39 10.79
CA SER A 401 -10.39 19.58 9.74
C SER A 401 -10.79 20.07 8.36
N VAL A 402 -9.87 19.98 7.41
CA VAL A 402 -10.14 20.20 5.97
C VAL A 402 -10.91 19.04 5.34
N TRP A 403 -11.08 17.92 6.05
CA TRP A 403 -11.81 16.74 5.62
C TRP A 403 -13.26 16.81 6.10
N VAL A 404 -14.19 16.31 5.29
CA VAL A 404 -15.61 16.27 5.66
C VAL A 404 -15.83 15.58 7.02
N GLU A 405 -16.66 16.18 7.89
CA GLU A 405 -16.97 15.58 9.19
C GLU A 405 -17.73 14.25 9.07
N VAL A 406 -18.61 14.12 8.07
CA VAL A 406 -19.41 12.90 7.83
C VAL A 406 -18.89 12.23 6.57
N PRO A 407 -18.13 11.14 6.69
CA PRO A 407 -17.58 10.44 5.54
C PRO A 407 -18.65 9.62 4.82
N GLN A 408 -18.25 9.07 3.68
CA GLN A 408 -19.03 8.04 2.99
C GLN A 408 -18.53 6.65 3.39
N GLU A 409 -19.41 5.66 3.35
CA GLU A 409 -19.11 4.28 3.75
C GLU A 409 -19.35 3.33 2.57
N TYR A 410 -18.56 2.26 2.46
CA TYR A 410 -18.76 1.17 1.50
C TYR A 410 -19.47 -0.02 2.13
N ALA A 411 -20.27 -0.73 1.35
CA ALA A 411 -20.84 -2.00 1.76
C ALA A 411 -19.81 -3.12 1.56
N VAL A 412 -19.30 -3.69 2.65
CA VAL A 412 -18.32 -4.78 2.63
C VAL A 412 -18.97 -6.07 3.10
N GLY A 413 -19.03 -7.05 2.21
CA GLY A 413 -19.63 -8.36 2.45
C GLY A 413 -21.16 -8.35 2.53
N PHE A 414 -21.77 -9.51 2.29
CA PHE A 414 -23.21 -9.75 2.39
C PHE A 414 -23.79 -9.93 3.81
N PRO A 415 -23.01 -10.22 4.88
CA PRO A 415 -23.53 -10.23 6.24
C PRO A 415 -24.27 -8.95 6.63
N GLN A 416 -25.14 -9.05 7.63
CA GLN A 416 -26.00 -7.94 8.06
C GLN A 416 -25.16 -6.73 8.46
N GLY A 417 -25.49 -5.55 7.93
CA GLY A 417 -24.75 -4.31 8.17
C GLY A 417 -23.71 -4.01 7.09
N ASN A 418 -23.22 -5.03 6.37
CA ASN A 418 -22.23 -4.91 5.30
C ASN A 418 -20.94 -4.20 5.78
N ARG A 419 -20.34 -4.75 6.84
CA ARG A 419 -19.16 -4.22 7.54
C ARG A 419 -18.20 -5.35 7.92
N GLN A 420 -17.77 -6.10 6.91
CA GLN A 420 -16.89 -7.26 7.09
C GLN A 420 -15.42 -6.96 6.77
N SER A 421 -14.94 -5.73 6.99
CA SER A 421 -13.55 -5.40 6.64
C SER A 421 -12.55 -6.19 7.49
N ALA A 422 -11.52 -6.74 6.85
CA ALA A 422 -10.38 -7.40 7.51
C ALA A 422 -9.17 -6.46 7.67
N GLY A 423 -9.29 -5.20 7.23
CA GLY A 423 -8.32 -4.15 7.48
C GLY A 423 -7.37 -3.78 6.36
N GLY A 424 -7.38 -4.47 5.22
CA GLY A 424 -6.60 -4.11 4.02
C GLY A 424 -7.44 -3.39 2.97
N LEU A 425 -6.85 -2.41 2.28
CA LEU A 425 -7.47 -1.73 1.15
C LEU A 425 -6.45 -1.18 0.15
N ASP A 426 -6.81 -1.19 -1.13
CA ASP A 426 -6.10 -0.41 -2.11
C ASP A 426 -7.03 0.01 -3.24
N LEU A 427 -6.49 0.75 -4.20
CA LEU A 427 -7.21 1.19 -5.38
C LEU A 427 -6.71 0.43 -6.60
N GLN A 428 -7.57 0.27 -7.59
CA GLN A 428 -7.29 -0.43 -8.82
C GLN A 428 -7.72 0.43 -10.01
N TYR A 429 -7.19 0.10 -11.18
CA TYR A 429 -7.74 0.56 -12.44
C TYR A 429 -9.25 0.29 -12.56
N GLY A 430 -9.90 0.95 -13.50
CA GLY A 430 -11.28 0.66 -13.85
C GLY A 430 -11.44 -0.71 -14.51
N TYR A 431 -12.69 -1.16 -14.59
CA TYR A 431 -13.07 -2.34 -15.37
C TYR A 431 -14.15 -1.94 -16.38
N ASP A 432 -14.08 -2.53 -17.57
CA ASP A 432 -15.11 -2.37 -18.59
C ASP A 432 -16.40 -3.12 -18.26
N ALA A 433 -17.41 -3.01 -19.13
CA ALA A 433 -18.71 -3.65 -18.93
C ALA A 433 -18.66 -5.19 -18.92
N ASP A 434 -17.60 -5.78 -19.45
CA ASP A 434 -17.38 -7.23 -19.50
C ASP A 434 -16.48 -7.69 -18.33
N GLY A 435 -16.07 -6.78 -17.44
CA GLY A 435 -15.19 -7.07 -16.30
C GLY A 435 -13.73 -7.25 -16.71
N ASN A 436 -13.28 -6.67 -17.82
CA ASN A 436 -11.87 -6.61 -18.17
C ASN A 436 -11.22 -5.34 -17.62
N LEU A 437 -10.00 -5.48 -17.11
CA LEU A 437 -9.22 -4.36 -16.58
C LEU A 437 -8.94 -3.32 -17.67
N ASP A 438 -9.29 -2.06 -17.39
CA ASP A 438 -8.99 -0.90 -18.21
C ASP A 438 -7.89 -0.06 -17.58
N SER A 439 -6.64 -0.38 -17.94
CA SER A 439 -5.44 0.33 -17.46
C SER A 439 -5.37 1.82 -17.86
N SER A 440 -6.28 2.33 -18.69
CA SER A 440 -6.35 3.76 -19.02
C SER A 440 -7.08 4.60 -17.97
N VAL A 441 -7.84 3.96 -17.06
CA VAL A 441 -8.63 4.62 -16.04
C VAL A 441 -8.07 4.25 -14.66
N CYS A 442 -7.32 5.16 -14.04
CA CYS A 442 -6.67 4.93 -12.75
C CYS A 442 -7.63 5.08 -11.56
N THR A 443 -7.42 4.30 -10.50
CA THR A 443 -8.07 4.45 -9.18
C THR A 443 -9.59 4.49 -9.24
N GLN A 444 -10.23 3.75 -10.16
CA GLN A 444 -11.69 3.75 -10.34
C GLN A 444 -12.37 2.61 -9.59
N THR A 445 -11.60 1.68 -9.04
CA THR A 445 -12.10 0.53 -8.31
C THR A 445 -11.44 0.47 -6.95
N LEU A 446 -12.26 0.32 -5.91
CA LEU A 446 -11.83 0.01 -4.56
C LEU A 446 -11.62 -1.50 -4.45
N VAL A 447 -10.50 -1.88 -3.84
CA VAL A 447 -10.16 -3.25 -3.47
C VAL A 447 -10.04 -3.27 -1.95
N ASN A 448 -10.71 -4.19 -1.27
CA ASN A 448 -10.60 -4.29 0.18
C ASN A 448 -10.65 -5.75 0.63
N THR A 449 -9.97 -6.07 1.73
CA THR A 449 -10.04 -7.40 2.33
C THR A 449 -11.24 -7.53 3.27
N GLY A 450 -11.70 -8.76 3.47
CA GLY A 450 -12.78 -9.07 4.40
C GLY A 450 -13.10 -10.55 4.55
N ASP A 451 -13.88 -10.86 5.58
CA ASP A 451 -14.29 -12.22 5.93
C ASP A 451 -15.77 -12.45 5.65
N LYS A 452 -16.14 -13.70 5.38
CA LYS A 452 -17.55 -14.11 5.17
C LYS A 452 -18.22 -13.23 4.12
N LEU A 453 -17.47 -12.82 3.11
CA LEU A 453 -17.83 -11.77 2.17
C LEU A 453 -19.12 -12.11 1.43
N ARG A 454 -19.42 -13.40 1.25
CA ARG A 454 -20.63 -13.89 0.57
C ARG A 454 -21.59 -14.67 1.46
N ASP A 455 -21.38 -14.66 2.78
CA ASP A 455 -22.27 -15.35 3.70
C ASP A 455 -23.51 -14.51 4.00
N ASN A 456 -24.65 -14.93 3.45
CA ASN A 456 -25.95 -14.43 3.88
C ASN A 456 -27.03 -15.49 3.64
N PRO A 457 -27.54 -16.14 4.71
CA PRO A 457 -28.56 -17.17 4.58
C PRO A 457 -29.85 -16.71 3.88
N SER A 458 -30.20 -15.43 3.97
CA SER A 458 -31.40 -14.86 3.31
C SER A 458 -31.22 -14.62 1.81
N LEU A 459 -29.97 -14.55 1.33
CA LEU A 459 -29.61 -14.32 -0.07
C LEU A 459 -28.94 -15.54 -0.70
N ALA A 460 -28.80 -16.65 0.03
CA ALA A 460 -28.07 -17.84 -0.40
C ALA A 460 -28.50 -18.37 -1.79
N GLU A 461 -29.81 -18.38 -2.10
CA GLU A 461 -30.31 -18.82 -3.41
C GLU A 461 -29.87 -17.89 -4.55
N GLN A 462 -29.83 -16.57 -4.30
CA GLN A 462 -29.38 -15.59 -5.29
C GLN A 462 -27.87 -15.67 -5.50
N LEU A 463 -27.12 -15.86 -4.41
CA LEU A 463 -25.66 -15.95 -4.45
C LEU A 463 -25.16 -17.28 -5.01
N ALA A 464 -25.94 -18.37 -4.91
CA ALA A 464 -25.53 -19.68 -5.40
C ALA A 464 -25.12 -19.70 -6.88
N ALA A 465 -25.72 -18.84 -7.71
CA ALA A 465 -25.37 -18.73 -9.13
C ALA A 465 -23.95 -18.16 -9.36
N GLY A 466 -23.45 -17.36 -8.42
CA GLY A 466 -22.14 -16.71 -8.50
C GLY A 466 -21.00 -17.50 -7.86
N GLY A 467 -21.25 -18.68 -7.28
CA GLY A 467 -20.23 -19.51 -6.63
C GLY A 467 -20.45 -19.73 -5.12
N PRO A 468 -19.44 -20.27 -4.40
CA PRO A 468 -19.46 -20.54 -2.96
C PRO A 468 -19.85 -19.34 -2.09
N LEU A 469 -20.33 -19.62 -0.87
CA LEU A 469 -20.81 -18.61 0.09
C LEU A 469 -19.77 -18.25 1.17
N ALA A 470 -19.05 -19.23 1.69
CA ALA A 470 -17.90 -18.99 2.55
C ALA A 470 -16.78 -18.45 1.66
N VAL A 471 -16.50 -17.15 1.74
CA VAL A 471 -15.44 -16.50 0.98
C VAL A 471 -14.75 -15.54 1.92
N HIS A 472 -13.47 -15.77 2.16
CA HIS A 472 -12.59 -14.92 2.95
C HIS A 472 -11.48 -14.46 2.03
N GLY A 473 -11.43 -13.18 1.72
CA GLY A 473 -10.42 -12.68 0.81
C GLY A 473 -10.66 -11.22 0.46
N VAL A 474 -10.88 -10.97 -0.83
CA VAL A 474 -10.97 -9.63 -1.38
C VAL A 474 -12.34 -9.36 -1.98
N GLN A 475 -12.88 -8.17 -1.69
CA GLN A 475 -13.98 -7.57 -2.41
C GLN A 475 -13.45 -6.47 -3.35
N ILE A 476 -13.90 -6.51 -4.61
CA ILE A 476 -13.56 -5.53 -5.64
C ILE A 476 -14.84 -4.77 -6.00
N THR A 477 -14.85 -3.45 -5.85
CA THR A 477 -16.06 -2.62 -6.00
C THR A 477 -15.76 -1.32 -6.76
N PRO A 478 -16.53 -0.95 -7.79
CA PRO A 478 -16.42 0.37 -8.41
C PRO A 478 -16.54 1.50 -7.36
N LYS A 479 -15.60 2.45 -7.36
CA LYS A 479 -15.45 3.40 -6.23
C LYS A 479 -16.64 4.34 -6.04
N GLU A 480 -17.47 4.53 -7.06
CA GLU A 480 -18.68 5.34 -6.99
C GLU A 480 -19.80 4.68 -6.17
N LEU A 481 -19.72 3.38 -5.93
CA LEU A 481 -20.76 2.57 -5.28
C LEU A 481 -20.69 2.61 -3.74
N VAL A 482 -20.71 3.81 -3.18
CA VAL A 482 -20.84 4.03 -1.72
C VAL A 482 -22.28 3.77 -1.24
N LYS A 483 -22.45 3.48 0.05
CA LYS A 483 -23.79 3.28 0.65
C LYS A 483 -24.69 4.50 0.41
N PRO A 484 -25.98 4.29 0.09
CA PRO A 484 -26.70 3.01 0.01
C PRO A 484 -26.72 2.35 -1.38
N ALA A 485 -25.94 2.85 -2.36
CA ALA A 485 -26.07 2.44 -3.77
C ALA A 485 -25.75 0.96 -4.03
N ASN A 486 -24.95 0.32 -3.17
CA ASN A 486 -24.52 -1.07 -3.29
C ASN A 486 -24.83 -1.89 -2.03
N VAL A 487 -26.02 -1.70 -1.46
CA VAL A 487 -26.51 -2.47 -0.31
C VAL A 487 -27.67 -3.36 -0.74
N PRO A 488 -27.55 -4.70 -0.69
CA PRO A 488 -26.33 -5.47 -0.45
C PRO A 488 -25.34 -5.41 -1.65
N PRO A 489 -24.06 -5.82 -1.48
CA PRO A 489 -22.97 -5.53 -2.44
C PRO A 489 -22.97 -6.42 -3.69
N PHE A 490 -24.09 -6.48 -4.41
CA PHE A 490 -24.18 -7.17 -5.71
C PHE A 490 -23.38 -6.47 -6.82
N GLY A 491 -23.10 -5.17 -6.69
CA GLY A 491 -22.22 -4.42 -7.58
C GLY A 491 -20.73 -4.66 -7.33
N SER A 492 -20.37 -5.80 -6.73
CA SER A 492 -19.00 -6.18 -6.40
C SER A 492 -18.62 -7.54 -6.99
N TRP A 493 -17.31 -7.80 -7.04
CA TRP A 493 -16.71 -9.10 -7.30
C TRP A 493 -15.94 -9.59 -6.07
N PHE A 494 -15.75 -10.89 -5.94
CA PHE A 494 -15.09 -11.51 -4.79
C PHE A 494 -13.99 -12.46 -5.23
N VAL A 495 -12.83 -12.38 -4.57
CA VAL A 495 -11.73 -13.34 -4.72
C VAL A 495 -11.51 -13.98 -3.37
N ASP A 496 -11.46 -15.30 -3.33
CA ASP A 496 -11.13 -16.02 -2.11
C ASP A 496 -9.61 -16.12 -1.94
N PHE A 497 -9.11 -15.91 -0.73
CA PHE A 497 -7.68 -15.84 -0.48
C PHE A 497 -7.03 -17.21 -0.66
N ASP A 498 -7.54 -18.26 -0.01
CA ASP A 498 -6.86 -19.55 0.08
C ASP A 498 -7.38 -20.60 -0.94
N GLY A 499 -8.56 -20.36 -1.51
CA GLY A 499 -9.25 -21.24 -2.45
C GLY A 499 -10.04 -22.37 -1.76
N TYR A 500 -10.21 -22.26 -0.44
CA TYR A 500 -10.97 -23.19 0.40
C TYR A 500 -12.31 -22.54 0.78
N PHE A 501 -13.38 -23.33 0.76
CA PHE A 501 -14.75 -22.82 0.92
C PHE A 501 -15.57 -23.61 1.95
N GLU A 502 -14.91 -24.50 2.69
CA GLU A 502 -15.53 -25.38 3.70
C GLU A 502 -15.13 -24.95 5.12
N ASP A 503 -14.94 -23.65 5.32
CA ASP A 503 -14.48 -22.96 6.53
C ASP A 503 -15.32 -21.69 6.85
N PRO A 504 -16.66 -21.75 6.82
CA PRO A 504 -17.51 -20.58 7.11
C PRO A 504 -17.31 -20.00 8.51
N GLU A 505 -16.67 -20.72 9.43
CA GLU A 505 -16.41 -20.33 10.80
C GLU A 505 -15.21 -19.40 10.99
N VAL A 506 -14.23 -19.39 10.07
CA VAL A 506 -12.99 -18.63 10.30
C VAL A 506 -13.18 -17.12 10.17
N GLU A 507 -12.40 -16.35 10.92
CA GLU A 507 -12.39 -14.88 10.89
C GLU A 507 -10.98 -14.30 11.14
N GLY A 508 -10.63 -13.22 10.44
CA GLY A 508 -9.34 -12.53 10.58
C GLY A 508 -8.17 -13.25 9.93
N HIS A 509 -8.43 -14.24 9.07
CA HIS A 509 -7.39 -14.99 8.35
C HIS A 509 -6.84 -14.24 7.14
N VAL A 510 -7.57 -13.24 6.63
CA VAL A 510 -7.10 -12.38 5.56
C VAL A 510 -6.43 -11.14 6.16
N GLY A 511 -5.32 -10.77 5.56
CA GLY A 511 -4.53 -9.61 5.94
C GLY A 511 -4.81 -8.40 5.06
N ASP A 512 -3.72 -7.82 4.57
CA ASP A 512 -3.66 -6.60 3.79
C ASP A 512 -3.74 -6.88 2.26
N VAL A 513 -3.94 -5.83 1.46
CA VAL A 513 -3.91 -5.90 -0.01
C VAL A 513 -3.19 -4.71 -0.61
N ALA A 514 -2.31 -4.97 -1.58
CA ALA A 514 -1.70 -3.92 -2.41
C ALA A 514 -1.90 -4.24 -3.89
N VAL A 515 -2.09 -3.22 -4.70
CA VAL A 515 -2.34 -3.31 -6.13
C VAL A 515 -1.25 -2.55 -6.88
N TRP A 516 -0.60 -3.22 -7.84
CA TRP A 516 0.36 -2.55 -8.70
C TRP A 516 -0.38 -1.74 -9.78
N HIS A 517 -0.60 -0.47 -9.51
CA HIS A 517 -1.10 0.48 -10.51
C HIS A 517 -0.14 1.68 -10.59
N PRO A 518 0.82 1.73 -11.53
CA PRO A 518 1.71 2.90 -11.71
C PRO A 518 0.96 4.13 -12.24
N CYS A 519 0.04 4.64 -11.43
CA CYS A 519 -0.80 5.81 -11.61
C CYS A 519 -0.28 7.00 -10.80
N GLU A 520 0.61 6.75 -9.83
CA GLU A 520 1.16 7.71 -8.85
C GLU A 520 2.03 8.82 -9.47
N GLY A 521 2.24 8.80 -10.79
CA GLY A 521 2.75 9.96 -11.54
C GLY A 521 1.69 11.02 -11.87
N ARG A 522 0.43 10.81 -11.45
CA ARG A 522 -0.66 11.79 -11.53
C ARG A 522 -0.95 12.30 -10.12
N ALA A 523 -0.73 13.59 -9.93
CA ALA A 523 -0.94 14.24 -8.65
C ALA A 523 -2.44 14.40 -8.34
N GLY A 524 -2.80 14.18 -7.09
CA GLY A 524 -4.14 14.34 -6.56
C GLY A 524 -4.59 15.80 -6.55
N TYR A 525 -5.90 16.03 -6.67
CA TYR A 525 -6.43 17.38 -6.48
C TYR A 525 -6.23 17.87 -5.04
N TYR A 526 -5.81 19.13 -4.92
CA TYR A 526 -5.50 19.89 -3.71
C TYR A 526 -4.29 19.37 -2.91
N GLU A 527 -3.49 18.51 -3.53
CA GLU A 527 -2.22 18.01 -3.02
C GLU A 527 -1.11 19.02 -3.29
N GLU A 528 -0.34 19.40 -2.25
CA GLU A 528 0.89 20.15 -2.48
C GLU A 528 1.89 19.23 -3.13
N ILE A 529 2.38 19.59 -4.31
CA ILE A 529 3.27 18.73 -5.08
C ILE A 529 4.66 19.33 -5.20
N PRO A 530 5.72 18.50 -5.08
CA PRO A 530 7.08 18.94 -5.24
C PRO A 530 7.28 19.61 -6.60
N GLY A 531 7.53 20.91 -6.55
CA GLY A 531 7.95 21.70 -7.70
C GLY A 531 9.12 22.61 -7.31
N GLY A 532 9.66 23.29 -8.30
CA GLY A 532 10.78 24.19 -8.08
C GLY A 532 10.58 25.51 -8.79
N TYR A 533 11.40 26.48 -8.43
CA TYR A 533 11.60 27.67 -9.24
C TYR A 533 13.10 27.86 -9.47
N LEU A 534 13.44 28.40 -10.64
CA LEU A 534 14.79 28.86 -10.90
C LEU A 534 14.91 30.33 -10.47
N PRO A 535 16.13 30.84 -10.20
CA PRO A 535 16.31 32.23 -9.80
C PRO A 535 15.60 33.17 -10.79
N PRO A 536 14.75 34.09 -10.30
CA PRO A 536 14.04 35.01 -11.17
C PRO A 536 15.02 35.89 -11.94
N PHE A 537 14.64 36.28 -13.16
CA PHE A 537 15.43 37.21 -13.95
C PHE A 537 14.62 38.44 -14.38
N TYR A 538 15.31 39.56 -14.48
CA TYR A 538 14.73 40.85 -14.83
C TYR A 538 15.00 41.15 -16.31
N PRO A 539 13.97 41.45 -17.11
CA PRO A 539 14.17 41.71 -18.54
C PRO A 539 15.04 42.96 -18.78
N PRO A 540 15.90 42.95 -19.82
CA PRO A 540 16.96 43.94 -20.04
C PRO A 540 16.47 45.37 -20.33
N ASP A 541 15.19 45.57 -20.66
CA ASP A 541 14.57 46.89 -20.87
C ASP A 541 14.25 47.64 -19.55
N PHE A 542 14.60 47.05 -18.40
CA PHE A 542 14.40 47.65 -17.08
C PHE A 542 15.63 47.40 -16.18
N PRO A 543 16.80 48.00 -16.44
CA PRO A 543 17.87 47.97 -15.45
C PRO A 543 17.46 48.88 -14.29
N PRO A 544 17.50 48.43 -13.01
CA PRO A 544 17.72 49.40 -11.95
C PRO A 544 19.09 50.05 -12.23
N PRO A 545 19.17 51.38 -12.41
CA PRO A 545 20.45 52.03 -12.51
C PRO A 545 21.14 51.94 -11.14
N GLY A 546 22.25 51.23 -11.06
CA GLY A 546 23.03 51.06 -9.83
C GLY A 546 22.57 49.90 -8.95
N ASN A 547 23.36 49.59 -7.93
CA ASN A 547 23.18 48.51 -6.94
C ASN A 547 21.90 48.67 -6.08
N LEU A 548 20.74 48.86 -6.69
CA LEU A 548 19.45 48.85 -6.01
C LEU A 548 18.92 47.41 -6.00
N PRO A 549 18.48 46.90 -4.83
CA PRO A 549 17.90 45.56 -4.76
C PRO A 549 16.59 45.48 -5.57
N PRO A 550 16.19 44.27 -6.00
CA PRO A 550 14.90 44.08 -6.66
C PRO A 550 13.74 44.56 -5.79
N CYS A 551 12.64 44.96 -6.44
CA CYS A 551 11.43 45.42 -5.76
C CYS A 551 10.50 44.30 -5.30
N LEU A 552 10.76 43.06 -5.71
CA LEU A 552 10.01 41.89 -5.29
C LEU A 552 10.96 40.70 -5.25
N ASP A 553 10.96 39.98 -4.13
CA ASP A 553 11.63 38.69 -3.93
C ASP A 553 10.58 37.57 -3.88
N VAL A 554 11.01 36.35 -4.20
CA VAL A 554 10.23 35.12 -4.06
C VAL A 554 10.81 34.34 -2.89
N ASP A 555 10.04 34.20 -1.83
CA ASP A 555 10.43 33.42 -0.65
C ASP A 555 10.23 31.93 -0.94
N ASP A 556 9.09 31.56 -1.50
CA ASP A 556 8.74 30.19 -1.84
C ASP A 556 7.70 30.09 -2.96
N VAL A 557 7.61 28.90 -3.56
CA VAL A 557 6.56 28.52 -4.51
C VAL A 557 6.02 27.15 -4.14
N GLN A 558 4.72 27.09 -3.87
CA GLN A 558 4.01 25.84 -3.63
C GLN A 558 3.10 25.56 -4.82
N TYR A 559 2.99 24.29 -5.22
CA TYR A 559 2.17 23.87 -6.35
C TYR A 559 1.04 22.98 -5.85
N TYR A 560 -0.14 23.14 -6.44
CA TYR A 560 -1.30 22.31 -6.14
C TYR A 560 -1.94 21.86 -7.46
N CYS A 561 -2.35 20.60 -7.57
CA CYS A 561 -3.30 20.28 -8.64
C CYS A 561 -4.69 20.72 -8.21
N THR A 562 -5.48 21.32 -9.09
CA THR A 562 -6.87 21.71 -8.83
C THR A 562 -7.74 21.23 -9.98
N PRO A 563 -9.07 21.15 -9.84
CA PRO A 563 -9.94 20.75 -10.94
C PRO A 563 -9.78 21.57 -12.24
N SER A 564 -9.15 22.75 -12.17
CA SER A 564 -8.81 23.64 -13.27
C SER A 564 -7.41 23.44 -13.88
N GLY A 565 -6.54 22.64 -13.27
CA GLY A 565 -5.19 22.37 -13.76
C GLY A 565 -4.14 22.48 -12.66
N LEU A 566 -2.94 22.99 -12.99
CA LEU A 566 -1.90 23.25 -12.00
C LEU A 566 -2.09 24.65 -11.42
N GLU A 567 -2.15 24.78 -10.11
CA GLU A 567 -2.12 26.03 -9.37
C GLU A 567 -0.73 26.22 -8.74
N ALA A 568 -0.25 27.46 -8.70
CA ALA A 568 0.98 27.82 -8.02
C ALA A 568 0.75 29.00 -7.07
N ASP A 569 1.05 28.79 -5.79
CA ASP A 569 1.05 29.81 -4.76
C ASP A 569 2.43 30.42 -4.64
N LEU A 570 2.52 31.71 -4.98
CA LEU A 570 3.77 32.46 -4.93
C LEU A 570 3.85 33.25 -3.61
N TYR A 571 4.83 32.93 -2.77
CA TYR A 571 5.11 33.68 -1.54
C TYR A 571 6.08 34.81 -1.87
N LEU A 572 5.56 36.04 -1.91
CA LEU A 572 6.26 37.20 -2.45
C LEU A 572 6.53 38.25 -1.37
N HIS A 573 7.74 38.80 -1.37
CA HIS A 573 8.18 39.82 -0.42
C HIS A 573 8.58 41.13 -1.13
N ASP A 574 7.95 42.25 -0.75
CA ASP A 574 8.30 43.61 -1.25
C ASP A 574 9.56 44.15 -0.56
N HIS A 575 10.72 43.67 -1.01
CA HIS A 575 12.02 44.03 -0.46
C HIS A 575 12.29 45.54 -0.51
N ALA A 576 11.87 46.22 -1.58
CA ALA A 576 12.17 47.64 -1.79
C ALA A 576 11.19 48.59 -1.08
N GLY A 577 10.15 48.06 -0.43
CA GLY A 577 9.08 48.88 0.15
C GLY A 577 8.33 49.70 -0.91
N PHE A 578 8.19 49.16 -2.13
CA PHE A 578 7.47 49.79 -3.22
C PHE A 578 6.00 50.06 -2.86
N GLY A 579 5.43 49.31 -1.91
CA GLY A 579 4.09 49.47 -1.38
C GLY A 579 3.00 49.15 -2.42
N GLY A 580 3.28 48.19 -3.30
CA GLY A 580 2.28 47.67 -4.24
C GLY A 580 1.22 46.82 -3.52
N ASP A 581 0.04 46.72 -4.11
CA ASP A 581 -1.12 45.98 -3.58
C ASP A 581 -1.84 45.19 -4.69
N SER A 582 -1.23 45.08 -5.86
CA SER A 582 -1.83 44.43 -7.03
C SER A 582 -0.75 43.86 -7.94
N ILE A 583 -1.00 42.66 -8.46
CA ILE A 583 -0.11 41.96 -9.38
C ILE A 583 -0.88 41.68 -10.67
N LYS A 584 -0.23 41.94 -11.80
CA LYS A 584 -0.67 41.48 -13.11
C LYS A 584 0.28 40.40 -13.59
N VAL A 585 -0.29 39.27 -13.97
CA VAL A 585 0.42 38.11 -14.51
C VAL A 585 0.24 38.02 -16.03
N GLN A 586 1.26 37.49 -16.71
CA GLN A 586 1.22 37.17 -18.12
C GLN A 586 2.12 35.95 -18.42
N SER A 587 1.59 34.95 -19.11
CA SER A 587 2.40 33.86 -19.66
C SER A 587 3.43 34.38 -20.67
N ARG A 588 4.69 33.96 -20.54
CA ARG A 588 5.76 34.20 -21.52
C ARG A 588 6.11 32.94 -22.31
N THR A 589 5.51 31.80 -21.99
CA THR A 589 5.76 30.51 -22.63
C THR A 589 4.71 30.26 -23.72
N PRO A 590 5.10 30.04 -24.99
CA PRO A 590 4.15 29.74 -26.06
C PRO A 590 3.33 28.49 -25.77
N GLY A 591 2.01 28.57 -25.97
CA GLY A 591 1.10 27.43 -25.75
C GLY A 591 0.61 27.25 -24.31
N VAL A 592 1.23 27.93 -23.34
CA VAL A 592 0.86 27.84 -21.91
C VAL A 592 -0.03 29.01 -21.51
N GLY A 593 -1.17 28.72 -20.89
CA GLY A 593 -2.06 29.70 -20.28
C GLY A 593 -1.69 29.96 -18.82
N VAL A 594 -1.70 31.23 -18.39
CA VAL A 594 -1.54 31.61 -16.97
C VAL A 594 -2.61 32.63 -16.59
N THR A 595 -3.39 32.33 -15.54
CA THR A 595 -4.48 33.17 -15.04
C THR A 595 -4.36 33.42 -13.53
N SER A 596 -5.00 34.49 -13.03
CA SER A 596 -5.09 34.79 -11.60
C SER A 596 -6.10 35.90 -11.30
N SER A 597 -6.34 36.17 -10.01
CA SER A 597 -6.96 37.42 -9.57
C SER A 597 -5.96 38.59 -9.62
N GLN A 598 -6.40 39.79 -10.01
CA GLN A 598 -5.50 40.95 -10.19
C GLN A 598 -5.03 41.58 -8.87
N SER A 599 -5.64 41.23 -7.74
CA SER A 599 -5.37 41.84 -6.44
C SER A 599 -4.60 40.88 -5.54
N HIS A 600 -3.53 41.39 -4.92
CA HIS A 600 -2.72 40.64 -3.95
C HIS A 600 -2.81 41.35 -2.60
N ALA A 601 -3.14 40.61 -1.54
CA ALA A 601 -3.16 41.14 -0.18
C ALA A 601 -1.79 40.89 0.48
N PRO A 602 -1.17 41.89 1.13
CA PRO A 602 0.07 41.69 1.87
C PRO A 602 -0.04 40.53 2.85
N GLY A 603 0.95 39.62 2.84
CA GLY A 603 1.02 38.46 3.73
C GLY A 603 0.20 37.24 3.31
N LYS A 604 -0.47 37.26 2.15
CA LYS A 604 -1.06 36.06 1.54
C LYS A 604 -0.24 35.62 0.32
N PRO A 605 -0.20 34.33 -0.04
CA PRO A 605 0.37 33.91 -1.31
C PRO A 605 -0.38 34.55 -2.48
N TYR A 606 0.32 34.73 -3.60
CA TYR A 606 -0.28 35.12 -4.87
C TYR A 606 -0.51 33.88 -5.73
N THR A 607 -1.75 33.46 -5.80
CA THR A 607 -2.18 32.26 -6.53
C THR A 607 -2.30 32.50 -8.03
N ILE A 608 -1.72 31.61 -8.84
CA ILE A 608 -1.87 31.59 -10.29
C ILE A 608 -2.28 30.19 -10.78
N ASP A 609 -3.16 30.11 -11.77
CA ASP A 609 -3.41 28.86 -12.50
C ASP A 609 -2.51 28.78 -13.74
N ILE A 610 -2.04 27.57 -14.05
CA ILE A 610 -1.17 27.22 -15.16
C ILE A 610 -1.81 26.08 -15.96
N THR A 611 -2.00 26.29 -17.27
CA THR A 611 -2.66 25.33 -18.18
C THR A 611 -1.85 25.14 -19.46
N GLY A 612 -1.97 23.96 -20.10
CA GLY A 612 -1.29 23.67 -21.36
C GLY A 612 0.24 23.49 -21.23
N HIS A 613 0.69 22.96 -20.10
CA HIS A 613 2.09 22.63 -19.80
C HIS A 613 2.28 21.10 -19.78
N TYR A 614 3.52 20.62 -19.86
CA TYR A 614 3.89 19.24 -19.57
C TYR A 614 4.57 19.11 -18.19
N PRO A 615 4.53 17.92 -17.56
CA PRO A 615 5.25 17.70 -16.30
C PRO A 615 6.76 17.91 -16.45
N GLY A 616 7.38 18.61 -15.48
CA GLY A 616 8.80 18.95 -15.47
C GLY A 616 9.22 20.10 -16.41
N ASP A 617 8.28 20.72 -17.14
CA ASP A 617 8.51 21.90 -17.96
C ASP A 617 8.97 23.10 -17.13
N THR A 618 9.58 24.08 -17.81
CA THR A 618 9.79 25.41 -17.24
C THR A 618 8.81 26.39 -17.88
N VAL A 619 7.93 26.96 -17.07
CA VAL A 619 6.95 27.98 -17.45
C VAL A 619 7.44 29.35 -17.01
N ASP A 620 7.80 30.20 -17.97
CA ASP A 620 8.14 31.60 -17.69
C ASP A 620 6.89 32.45 -17.43
N VAL A 621 6.74 32.91 -16.19
CA VAL A 621 5.62 33.76 -15.75
C VAL A 621 6.09 35.20 -15.58
N GLY A 622 5.53 36.11 -16.37
CA GLY A 622 5.79 37.55 -16.24
C GLY A 622 4.90 38.17 -15.16
N LEU A 623 5.51 38.72 -14.11
CA LEU A 623 4.81 39.43 -13.05
C LEU A 623 5.01 40.95 -13.19
N CYS A 624 3.96 41.70 -12.85
CA CYS A 624 3.94 43.15 -12.81
C CYS A 624 3.27 43.59 -11.50
N PHE A 625 4.07 43.99 -10.51
CA PHE A 625 3.60 44.48 -9.20
C PHE A 625 3.45 46.00 -9.20
N TYR A 626 2.26 46.50 -8.86
CA TYR A 626 1.88 47.91 -8.96
C TYR A 626 0.92 48.33 -7.84
N ARG A 627 0.73 49.65 -7.69
CA ARG A 627 -0.28 50.24 -6.81
C ARG A 627 -1.59 50.40 -7.56
N LYS A 628 -2.67 49.78 -7.06
CA LYS A 628 -4.01 49.87 -7.65
C LYS A 628 -4.48 51.32 -7.78
N SER A 629 -4.21 52.13 -6.76
CA SER A 629 -4.56 53.56 -6.75
C SER A 629 -3.90 54.36 -7.88
N ASP A 630 -2.73 53.97 -8.36
CA ASP A 630 -2.06 54.63 -9.47
C ASP A 630 -2.61 54.17 -10.83
N LYS A 631 -3.01 52.90 -10.95
CA LYS A 631 -3.73 52.40 -12.13
C LYS A 631 -5.12 53.05 -12.27
N ASP A 632 -5.85 53.19 -11.16
CA ASP A 632 -7.21 53.74 -11.16
C ASP A 632 -7.26 55.23 -11.54
N LYS A 633 -6.16 55.97 -11.35
CA LYS A 633 -6.00 57.36 -11.84
C LYS A 633 -5.96 57.45 -13.38
N GLY A 634 -5.72 56.33 -14.07
CA GLY A 634 -5.60 56.26 -15.53
C GLY A 634 -4.22 56.74 -16.05
N GLY A 635 -3.82 56.25 -17.23
CA GLY A 635 -2.54 56.57 -17.85
C GLY A 635 -1.42 55.56 -17.55
N TYR A 636 -0.16 55.95 -17.79
CA TYR A 636 1.01 55.12 -17.50
C TYR A 636 1.30 55.15 -16.00
N TYR A 637 1.40 53.99 -15.37
CA TYR A 637 1.75 53.83 -13.95
C TYR A 637 3.03 52.99 -13.82
N PRO A 638 3.87 53.26 -12.80
CA PRO A 638 5.06 52.46 -12.55
C PRO A 638 4.67 51.05 -12.11
N CYS A 639 5.38 50.06 -12.63
CA CYS A 639 5.21 48.67 -12.26
C CYS A 639 6.58 48.00 -12.15
N CYS A 640 6.79 47.29 -11.03
CA CYS A 640 7.91 46.40 -10.83
C CYS A 640 7.70 45.14 -11.67
N LYS A 641 8.58 44.88 -12.65
CA LYS A 641 8.47 43.73 -13.56
C LYS A 641 9.53 42.68 -13.27
N MET A 642 9.14 41.42 -13.28
CA MET A 642 10.07 40.28 -13.24
C MET A 642 9.54 39.13 -14.09
N THR A 643 10.44 38.25 -14.52
CA THR A 643 10.07 36.94 -15.05
C THR A 643 10.46 35.88 -14.04
N LEU A 644 9.49 35.08 -13.63
CA LEU A 644 9.65 33.96 -12.73
C LEU A 644 9.60 32.64 -13.53
N PRO A 645 10.74 31.97 -13.72
CA PRO A 645 10.78 30.63 -14.32
C PRO A 645 10.29 29.59 -13.31
N LEU A 646 9.08 29.10 -13.51
CA LEU A 646 8.44 28.07 -12.68
C LEU A 646 8.72 26.69 -13.26
N ARG A 647 9.42 25.84 -12.53
CA ARG A 647 9.60 24.45 -12.92
C ARG A 647 8.37 23.67 -12.45
N THR A 648 7.52 23.29 -13.39
CA THR A 648 6.31 22.53 -13.09
C THR A 648 6.70 21.20 -12.43
N PRO A 649 5.84 20.70 -11.54
CA PRO A 649 6.05 19.39 -10.90
C PRO A 649 6.27 18.27 -11.92
N ALA A 650 6.99 17.23 -11.51
CA ALA A 650 7.20 16.04 -12.33
C ALA A 650 5.93 15.17 -12.44
N ALA A 651 4.95 15.39 -11.56
CA ALA A 651 3.64 14.77 -11.58
C ALA A 651 2.67 15.53 -12.50
N SER A 652 1.78 14.80 -13.17
CA SER A 652 0.74 15.36 -14.03
C SER A 652 -0.54 15.67 -13.24
N CYS A 653 -1.17 16.83 -13.49
CA CYS A 653 -2.51 17.14 -12.97
C CYS A 653 -3.65 16.67 -13.90
N GLU A 654 -3.34 15.89 -14.94
CA GLU A 654 -4.34 15.43 -15.92
C GLU A 654 -5.22 14.28 -15.39
N ARG A 655 -6.50 14.32 -15.76
CA ARG A 655 -7.53 13.33 -15.39
C ARG A 655 -7.27 11.93 -15.94
#